data_AF-A0A2G6KUE5-F1
#
_entry.id   AF-A0A2G6KUE5-F1
#
_cell.length_a   1.000
_cell.length_b   1.000
_cell.length_c   1.000
_cell.angle_alpha   90.00
_cell.angle_beta   90.00
_cell.angle_gamma   90.00
#
_symmetry.space_group_name_H-M   'P 1'
#
loop_
_entity.id
_entity.type
_entity.pdbx_description
1 polymer ?
#
loop_
_entity_poly.entity_id
_entity_poly.type
_entity_poly.pdbx_seq_one_letter_code
_entity_poly.pdbx_strand_id
1 'polypeptide(L)'
;MSYFHFWLPAKAVRWLSASVFVFFMFGYSIVAAQSEWGIKTEKLPLADANQYYSVKLEASEGMYSVQWSTVGKLPAGLELNPDSGVLSGTPAKAGFYQIEIELVDYSDTTFRKTLDLYVLEPVIDKRSLPPAPPRPEKAKPEFGQREEGSTPSSREPEQAGSANLSELLDIVEELDEGDWVRVNLNFFQDVWAPSDLQPLNGAGPSSPAKIIQAWSSFAWDSNRGDLILYGGGHANSSGNDVYRWRGSTRQWERASLPSEISLLNGYYKVWMAEDGADAAPSSAHTYDNSVFLPIADRFLTFGGAGYNHGGKYMREDPDNPDGMSPTGPYMFNPGLAAPDKVGGTTGSHVKRGGSHPEIVGGEMWENRDANGHFPGSTSLPASFVNGATGYTEENGKDVVYVSARSGGTAMALYKYTVNDMDNPALDEWQKVGQYWNGGAGAGTGAYYPELDIFLRTASDKFTYWDLGNAGPGNRDYTFVPDDPSGQFNFGKLPAFGMDYDPVQKRFMLWGGGGTVWALQAPETVQPTGWTLVKQPSPNAPVPLDDVGTGILGKWKFIPNLNAFLTLQGHTLGNIWIYKPVGWVRPGNTVVDSDEDGMPDVYENQHGLDPLDPDDAQQDADGDGLSNLEEYQAGTDPTVADTQRPVISLLSPTEGATYTAGSQILLSAAVDADVNSTLTGVEFYADGVLLSQVTSEPYQYNWSDASAGDHQLTAVAVDPVDGNATSGSIGIEVRESTGSNEVILQNGVNGYSGTRDSYLSLWHGNLNFGSRAYLLNHPGHCADLLRFSVFADEGGPVPRGAQIESAVVSLYKYSSYDHQFGLHRVLRDWQETGVSWNNVSATEAWSQPGAKGVGSDILATPDAQASIGWSPGWVDFDVTAAVQAMANGDVNYGWKMDSLGGNSNTKRFYSREYADDPALRPKLIITYNMDEPPVPDPDPAPVVALTSPADGAVYDAGTDILLTATVDDDPNATVTGVEFYADGILLGQTAAVPYQYTWSGALEGTHQITAVVVDPVDGNATSESTGIEVRELANSYEVTLQNGVDGYSGTRDSYLSRWHGNLNFGSRINLLNHPSHCADLIRFSVFTDEGGPVPRGAQIESAVVSLYKYSSYDHRFGLYRVLRDWQETGVTWNNASATEAWSSPGAEGIGSDIISTPDAEASTDWSPGWVDFDVTEAVQAISNGDVNYGWKLGSISGNNNIKRFYSKEYDEAPALRPKLIITYR
;
A
#
# COMPACT_ATOMS: atom_id res chain seq x y z
N MET A 1 -3.21 20.72 -75.61
CA MET A 1 -2.99 21.01 -77.05
C MET A 1 -2.38 22.39 -77.17
N SER A 2 -1.55 22.63 -78.20
CA SER A 2 -0.98 23.94 -78.55
C SER A 2 -1.53 24.40 -79.93
N TYR A 3 -0.93 25.45 -80.53
CA TYR A 3 -1.23 26.09 -81.84
C TYR A 3 -2.38 27.13 -81.79
N PHE A 4 -2.32 28.28 -82.49
CA PHE A 4 -1.44 28.83 -83.56
C PHE A 4 -1.30 30.40 -83.40
N HIS A 5 -0.73 31.28 -84.26
CA HIS A 5 -0.24 31.26 -85.66
C HIS A 5 0.84 32.35 -85.95
N PHE A 6 1.87 32.02 -86.76
CA PHE A 6 2.63 32.81 -87.77
C PHE A 6 3.30 34.22 -87.55
N TRP A 7 4.63 34.24 -87.84
CA TRP A 7 5.49 35.13 -88.69
C TRP A 7 5.12 36.62 -88.97
N LEU A 8 6.03 37.62 -89.07
CA LEU A 8 7.48 37.80 -89.47
C LEU A 8 8.15 38.91 -88.58
N PRO A 9 9.46 39.28 -88.66
CA PRO A 9 10.56 38.92 -89.59
C PRO A 9 11.83 38.36 -88.89
N ALA A 10 13.04 38.52 -89.47
CA ALA A 10 14.21 37.66 -89.18
C ALA A 10 15.38 38.25 -88.35
N LYS A 11 15.79 37.47 -87.33
CA LYS A 11 17.10 37.35 -86.64
C LYS A 11 17.69 38.50 -85.78
N ALA A 12 18.28 38.06 -84.64
CA ALA A 12 19.37 38.66 -83.86
C ALA A 12 19.08 39.71 -82.73
N VAL A 13 18.24 39.30 -81.76
CA VAL A 13 18.43 39.43 -80.29
C VAL A 13 19.06 40.73 -79.72
N ARG A 14 18.22 41.57 -79.06
CA ARG A 14 18.62 42.50 -77.98
C ARG A 14 17.44 42.89 -77.06
N TRP A 15 17.62 42.70 -75.73
CA TRP A 15 17.44 43.67 -74.61
C TRP A 15 16.15 44.50 -74.34
N LEU A 16 16.02 44.91 -73.05
CA LEU A 16 15.31 46.10 -72.46
C LEU A 16 13.76 46.07 -72.35
N SER A 17 13.07 46.89 -71.51
CA SER A 17 13.28 47.39 -70.11
C SER A 17 12.17 48.39 -69.66
N ALA A 18 12.09 48.65 -68.34
CA ALA A 18 11.73 49.94 -67.68
C ALA A 18 10.24 50.36 -67.42
N SER A 19 9.90 50.43 -66.13
CA SER A 19 9.38 51.58 -65.32
C SER A 19 8.29 52.56 -65.81
N VAL A 20 7.38 53.02 -64.89
CA VAL A 20 7.14 54.45 -64.48
C VAL A 20 5.94 54.67 -63.50
N PHE A 21 6.24 55.16 -62.27
CA PHE A 21 5.58 56.19 -61.39
C PHE A 21 4.15 56.11 -60.74
N VAL A 22 4.14 56.17 -59.37
CA VAL A 22 3.24 56.79 -58.32
C VAL A 22 1.69 56.75 -58.35
N PHE A 23 1.03 56.40 -57.21
CA PHE A 23 0.50 57.34 -56.16
C PHE A 23 -0.09 56.64 -54.89
N PHE A 24 -0.50 57.45 -53.90
CA PHE A 24 -0.83 57.21 -52.47
C PHE A 24 -1.97 56.23 -52.06
N MET A 25 -1.91 55.79 -50.78
CA MET A 25 -3.00 55.45 -49.83
C MET A 25 -4.08 54.41 -50.21
N PHE A 26 -4.19 53.33 -49.44
CA PHE A 26 -4.93 53.31 -48.15
C PHE A 26 -4.50 52.11 -47.29
N GLY A 27 -4.81 52.11 -45.99
CA GLY A 27 -4.38 51.06 -45.06
C GLY A 27 -5.31 49.84 -45.01
N TYR A 28 -4.71 48.65 -45.00
CA TYR A 28 -5.33 47.39 -44.57
C TYR A 28 -4.32 46.61 -43.73
N SER A 29 -4.62 46.34 -42.47
CA SER A 29 -3.79 45.48 -41.62
C SER A 29 -4.17 44.02 -41.86
N ILE A 30 -3.45 43.34 -42.74
CA ILE A 30 -3.42 41.88 -42.78
C ILE A 30 -2.33 41.43 -41.80
N VAL A 31 -2.74 40.87 -40.67
CA VAL A 31 -1.81 40.08 -39.84
C VAL A 31 -1.62 38.75 -40.55
N ALA A 32 -0.52 38.61 -41.28
CA ALA A 32 -0.09 37.31 -41.76
C ALA A 32 0.43 36.51 -40.55
N ALA A 33 -0.11 35.31 -40.32
CA ALA A 33 0.44 34.41 -39.31
C ALA A 33 1.87 34.02 -39.73
N GLN A 34 2.83 34.32 -38.87
CA GLN A 34 4.23 33.97 -39.09
C GLN A 34 4.40 32.48 -38.74
N SER A 35 4.60 31.63 -39.75
CA SER A 35 4.85 30.20 -39.52
C SER A 35 6.22 30.02 -38.87
N GLU A 36 6.26 29.58 -37.63
CA GLU A 36 7.50 29.33 -36.91
C GLU A 36 8.22 28.10 -37.48
N TRP A 37 9.55 28.19 -37.57
CA TRP A 37 10.43 27.10 -38.00
C TRP A 37 10.87 26.35 -36.75
N GLY A 38 10.89 25.01 -36.79
CA GLY A 38 11.17 24.17 -35.62
C GLY A 38 10.41 22.86 -35.62
N ILE A 39 10.20 22.30 -34.43
CA ILE A 39 9.54 21.00 -34.19
C ILE A 39 8.02 21.17 -34.18
N LYS A 40 7.35 20.56 -35.17
CA LYS A 40 5.89 20.57 -35.37
C LYS A 40 5.12 19.55 -34.53
N THR A 41 5.76 18.50 -34.01
CA THR A 41 5.09 17.56 -33.11
C THR A 41 4.60 18.31 -31.86
N GLU A 42 3.29 18.29 -31.60
CA GLU A 42 2.68 18.92 -30.41
C GLU A 42 2.43 17.94 -29.27
N LYS A 43 2.24 16.65 -29.59
CA LYS A 43 1.97 15.58 -28.62
C LYS A 43 2.49 14.25 -29.15
N LEU A 44 2.94 13.39 -28.25
CA LEU A 44 3.33 12.00 -28.55
C LEU A 44 2.13 11.04 -28.38
N PRO A 45 2.02 9.97 -29.18
CA PRO A 45 1.13 8.85 -28.89
C PRO A 45 1.46 8.22 -27.54
N LEU A 46 0.48 7.52 -26.96
CA LEU A 46 0.69 6.67 -25.79
C LEU A 46 1.64 5.52 -26.16
N ALA A 47 2.45 5.10 -25.20
CA ALA A 47 3.22 3.86 -25.24
C ALA A 47 2.68 2.91 -24.16
N ASP A 48 2.92 1.62 -24.30
CA ASP A 48 2.62 0.62 -23.26
C ASP A 48 3.94 -0.03 -22.83
N ALA A 49 4.12 -0.26 -21.53
CA ALA A 49 5.33 -0.84 -20.98
C ALA A 49 5.52 -2.27 -21.51
N ASN A 50 6.77 -2.63 -21.79
CA ASN A 50 7.16 -3.89 -22.43
C ASN A 50 6.60 -4.13 -23.85
N GLN A 51 5.87 -3.18 -24.46
CA GLN A 51 5.50 -3.22 -25.88
C GLN A 51 6.38 -2.31 -26.75
N TYR A 52 6.51 -2.65 -28.04
CA TYR A 52 7.35 -1.88 -28.95
C TYR A 52 6.66 -0.60 -29.43
N TYR A 53 7.13 0.53 -28.91
CA TYR A 53 6.70 1.89 -29.27
C TYR A 53 7.50 2.43 -30.48
N SER A 54 6.84 3.20 -31.34
CA SER A 54 7.49 3.92 -32.44
C SER A 54 6.65 5.11 -32.91
N VAL A 55 7.25 6.30 -32.89
CA VAL A 55 6.66 7.54 -33.42
C VAL A 55 7.68 8.33 -34.21
N LYS A 56 7.25 8.94 -35.32
CA LYS A 56 8.08 9.89 -36.07
C LYS A 56 7.75 11.33 -35.69
N LEU A 57 8.79 12.09 -35.38
CA LEU A 57 8.72 13.53 -35.09
C LEU A 57 8.72 14.35 -36.39
N GLU A 58 8.01 15.47 -36.36
CA GLU A 58 7.83 16.36 -37.52
C GLU A 58 8.57 17.69 -37.35
N ALA A 59 9.19 18.17 -38.43
CA ALA A 59 9.80 19.50 -38.53
C ALA A 59 8.98 20.39 -39.48
N SER A 60 9.13 21.71 -39.39
CA SER A 60 8.44 22.65 -40.28
C SER A 60 8.80 22.44 -41.77
N GLU A 61 7.80 22.56 -42.63
CA GLU A 61 7.94 22.34 -44.08
C GLU A 61 8.94 23.34 -44.69
N GLY A 62 9.97 22.80 -45.36
CA GLY A 62 11.08 23.58 -45.91
C GLY A 62 12.39 23.42 -45.16
N MET A 63 12.40 22.73 -44.01
CA MET A 63 13.62 22.26 -43.36
C MET A 63 14.12 20.98 -44.08
N TYR A 64 15.36 21.00 -44.56
CA TYR A 64 16.02 19.88 -45.26
C TYR A 64 17.36 19.57 -44.59
N SER A 65 17.76 18.30 -44.56
CA SER A 65 18.96 17.82 -43.87
C SER A 65 19.02 18.27 -42.40
N VAL A 66 18.07 17.77 -41.61
CA VAL A 66 18.02 17.98 -40.16
C VAL A 66 18.67 16.84 -39.39
N GLN A 67 19.03 17.08 -38.13
CA GLN A 67 19.52 16.10 -37.17
C GLN A 67 18.72 16.22 -35.88
N TRP A 68 18.35 15.09 -35.28
CA TRP A 68 17.56 15.00 -34.06
C TRP A 68 18.40 14.51 -32.88
N SER A 69 18.18 15.08 -31.70
CA SER A 69 18.87 14.73 -30.44
C SER A 69 17.90 14.83 -29.26
N THR A 70 18.26 14.24 -28.12
CA THR A 70 17.54 14.42 -26.85
C THR A 70 18.42 15.15 -25.85
N VAL A 71 17.84 16.05 -25.07
CA VAL A 71 18.52 16.73 -23.98
C VAL A 71 18.23 15.98 -22.69
N GLY A 72 19.18 15.12 -22.29
CA GLY A 72 19.02 14.20 -21.16
C GLY A 72 18.83 12.74 -21.60
N LYS A 73 18.47 11.87 -20.65
CA LYS A 73 18.20 10.45 -20.89
C LYS A 73 16.74 10.24 -21.29
N LEU A 74 16.51 9.35 -22.26
CA LEU A 74 15.20 8.77 -22.52
C LEU A 74 14.82 7.72 -21.45
N PRO A 75 13.53 7.32 -21.37
CA PRO A 75 13.11 6.14 -20.61
C PRO A 75 13.88 4.90 -21.02
N ALA A 76 14.13 3.99 -20.07
CA ALA A 76 14.91 2.79 -20.32
C ALA A 76 14.28 1.93 -21.44
N GLY A 77 15.05 1.67 -22.50
CA GLY A 77 14.62 0.91 -23.66
C GLY A 77 14.06 1.73 -24.84
N LEU A 78 14.01 3.07 -24.75
CA LEU A 78 13.69 3.97 -25.87
C LEU A 78 14.94 4.69 -26.43
N GLU A 79 15.01 4.79 -27.76
CA GLU A 79 16.07 5.52 -28.49
C GLU A 79 15.47 6.49 -29.53
N LEU A 80 16.14 7.62 -29.78
CA LEU A 80 15.78 8.57 -30.85
C LEU A 80 16.79 8.45 -32.00
N ASN A 81 16.31 8.10 -33.19
CA ASN A 81 17.14 8.00 -34.38
C ASN A 81 17.45 9.39 -34.98
N PRO A 82 18.73 9.82 -35.05
CA PRO A 82 19.10 11.20 -35.35
C PRO A 82 18.83 11.63 -36.80
N ASP A 83 18.87 10.71 -37.76
CA ASP A 83 18.67 11.02 -39.19
C ASP A 83 17.20 11.05 -39.61
N SER A 84 16.35 10.27 -38.94
CA SER A 84 14.94 10.09 -39.33
C SER A 84 13.93 10.76 -38.40
N GLY A 85 14.33 11.15 -37.18
CA GLY A 85 13.43 11.70 -36.16
C GLY A 85 12.46 10.65 -35.60
N VAL A 86 12.79 9.36 -35.68
CA VAL A 86 11.96 8.29 -35.12
C VAL A 86 12.39 8.01 -33.68
N LEU A 87 11.49 8.25 -32.73
CA LEU A 87 11.61 7.81 -31.34
C LEU A 87 10.98 6.42 -31.24
N SER A 88 11.75 5.40 -30.88
CA SER A 88 11.29 4.01 -30.88
C SER A 88 12.06 3.11 -29.92
N GLY A 89 11.44 1.99 -29.54
CA GLY A 89 12.01 0.98 -28.64
C GLY A 89 10.93 0.38 -27.75
N THR A 90 11.34 -0.31 -26.69
CA THR A 90 10.43 -0.96 -25.74
C THR A 90 10.64 -0.33 -24.36
N PRO A 91 9.76 0.55 -23.86
CA PRO A 91 9.94 1.18 -22.57
C PRO A 91 9.73 0.16 -21.44
N ALA A 92 10.75 0.01 -20.58
CA ALA A 92 10.81 -1.07 -19.59
C ALA A 92 10.01 -0.82 -18.29
N LYS A 93 9.46 0.38 -18.08
CA LYS A 93 8.58 0.71 -16.94
C LYS A 93 7.50 1.70 -17.37
N ALA A 94 6.30 1.55 -16.81
CA ALA A 94 5.22 2.52 -16.93
C ALA A 94 5.55 3.82 -16.20
N GLY A 95 4.93 4.92 -16.62
CA GLY A 95 5.12 6.24 -16.01
C GLY A 95 4.96 7.41 -16.97
N PHE A 96 5.04 8.61 -16.39
CA PHE A 96 5.03 9.88 -17.11
C PHE A 96 6.47 10.41 -17.30
N TYR A 97 6.82 10.76 -18.54
CA TYR A 97 8.16 11.20 -18.91
C TYR A 97 8.11 12.47 -19.76
N GLN A 98 8.72 13.55 -19.27
CA GLN A 98 8.94 14.76 -20.07
C GLN A 98 10.27 14.64 -20.80
N ILE A 99 10.24 14.62 -22.13
CA ILE A 99 11.45 14.48 -22.96
C ILE A 99 11.70 15.77 -23.76
N GLU A 100 12.85 16.41 -23.56
CA GLU A 100 13.27 17.57 -24.36
C GLU A 100 13.92 17.07 -25.65
N ILE A 101 13.20 17.25 -26.76
CA ILE A 101 13.71 16.98 -28.11
C ILE A 101 14.45 18.20 -28.62
N GLU A 102 15.59 17.97 -29.24
CA GLU A 102 16.40 18.94 -29.95
C GLU A 102 16.46 18.60 -31.45
N LEU A 103 16.45 19.64 -32.28
CA LEU A 103 16.45 19.58 -33.74
C LEU A 103 17.46 20.61 -34.26
N VAL A 104 18.46 20.18 -35.03
CA VAL A 104 19.44 21.05 -35.68
C VAL A 104 19.23 21.00 -37.19
N ASP A 105 19.23 22.15 -37.86
CA ASP A 105 19.12 22.23 -39.33
C ASP A 105 20.48 22.42 -40.03
N TYR A 106 20.47 22.42 -41.37
CA TYR A 106 21.67 22.57 -42.21
C TYR A 106 22.44 23.90 -42.04
N SER A 107 21.93 24.84 -41.24
CA SER A 107 22.55 26.13 -40.93
C SER A 107 23.16 26.20 -39.52
N ASP A 108 23.25 25.05 -38.83
CA ASP A 108 23.58 24.92 -37.41
C ASP A 108 22.58 25.65 -36.48
N THR A 109 21.34 25.89 -36.94
CA THR A 109 20.29 26.49 -36.10
C THR A 109 19.60 25.41 -35.27
N THR A 110 19.67 25.55 -33.95
CA THR A 110 19.05 24.64 -32.96
C THR A 110 17.64 25.08 -32.57
N PHE A 111 16.70 24.14 -32.59
CA PHE A 111 15.34 24.26 -32.08
C PHE A 111 15.12 23.20 -31.01
N ARG A 112 14.33 23.52 -29.97
CA ARG A 112 14.02 22.56 -28.88
C ARG A 112 12.56 22.58 -28.50
N LYS A 113 12.06 21.45 -28.02
CA LYS A 113 10.68 21.29 -27.55
C LYS A 113 10.56 20.15 -26.55
N THR A 114 10.03 20.44 -25.37
CA THR A 114 9.60 19.41 -24.42
C THR A 114 8.32 18.76 -24.92
N LEU A 115 8.28 17.43 -24.92
CA LEU A 115 7.11 16.64 -25.23
C LEU A 115 6.80 15.67 -24.07
N ASP A 116 5.53 15.54 -23.74
CA ASP A 116 5.05 14.60 -22.74
C ASP A 116 4.84 13.22 -23.37
N LEU A 117 5.50 12.20 -22.81
CA LEU A 117 5.28 10.78 -23.11
C LEU A 117 4.64 10.10 -21.90
N TYR A 118 3.57 9.35 -22.16
CA TYR A 118 2.93 8.49 -21.17
C TYR A 118 3.18 7.04 -21.58
N VAL A 119 3.84 6.28 -20.71
CA VAL A 119 3.95 4.83 -20.82
C VAL A 119 2.92 4.22 -19.85
N LEU A 120 1.93 3.52 -20.39
CA LEU A 120 0.92 2.79 -19.63
C LEU A 120 1.43 1.40 -19.25
N GLU A 121 0.66 0.67 -18.45
CA GLU A 121 0.91 -0.76 -18.19
C GLU A 121 0.30 -1.62 -19.31
N PRO A 122 0.86 -2.81 -19.60
CA PRO A 122 0.49 -3.60 -20.77
C PRO A 122 -0.95 -4.14 -20.65
N VAL A 123 -1.83 -3.68 -21.54
CA VAL A 123 -3.24 -4.11 -21.58
C VAL A 123 -3.36 -5.57 -22.03
N ILE A 124 -4.01 -6.40 -21.20
CA ILE A 124 -4.41 -7.77 -21.56
C ILE A 124 -5.61 -7.71 -22.51
N ASP A 125 -5.47 -8.35 -23.68
CA ASP A 125 -6.36 -8.15 -24.84
C ASP A 125 -7.64 -9.01 -24.78
N LYS A 126 -8.75 -8.44 -24.26
CA LYS A 126 -10.09 -9.06 -24.15
C LYS A 126 -10.78 -9.35 -25.52
N ARG A 127 -10.10 -9.97 -26.49
CA ARG A 127 -10.51 -10.03 -27.92
C ARG A 127 -11.39 -11.22 -28.33
N SER A 128 -12.13 -11.83 -27.38
CA SER A 128 -12.77 -13.15 -27.55
C SER A 128 -14.28 -13.20 -27.27
N LEU A 129 -15.07 -12.23 -27.78
CA LEU A 129 -16.54 -12.33 -27.83
C LEU A 129 -17.13 -12.09 -29.24
N PRO A 130 -18.26 -12.75 -29.61
CA PRO A 130 -18.73 -12.85 -30.99
C PRO A 130 -19.51 -11.63 -31.51
N PRO A 131 -19.62 -11.44 -32.84
CA PRO A 131 -20.31 -10.31 -33.45
C PRO A 131 -21.84 -10.36 -33.35
N ALA A 132 -22.47 -9.19 -33.29
CA ALA A 132 -23.92 -9.02 -33.13
C ALA A 132 -24.76 -9.59 -34.31
N PRO A 133 -25.98 -10.11 -34.04
CA PRO A 133 -26.86 -10.67 -35.06
C PRO A 133 -27.41 -9.63 -36.05
N PRO A 134 -27.75 -10.03 -37.29
CA PRO A 134 -28.13 -9.10 -38.35
C PRO A 134 -29.53 -8.48 -38.16
N ARG A 135 -29.63 -7.20 -38.54
CA ARG A 135 -30.83 -6.36 -38.48
C ARG A 135 -31.99 -6.92 -39.35
N PRO A 136 -33.21 -7.10 -38.80
CA PRO A 136 -34.39 -7.46 -39.60
C PRO A 136 -34.75 -6.39 -40.65
N GLU A 137 -35.23 -6.83 -41.81
CA GLU A 137 -35.56 -5.96 -42.95
C GLU A 137 -36.97 -5.34 -42.84
N LYS A 138 -37.18 -4.17 -43.46
CA LYS A 138 -38.42 -3.40 -43.34
C LYS A 138 -39.59 -3.98 -44.14
N ALA A 139 -40.56 -4.58 -43.46
CA ALA A 139 -41.92 -4.71 -43.99
C ALA A 139 -42.62 -3.34 -44.12
N LYS A 140 -43.51 -3.18 -45.11
CA LYS A 140 -44.35 -1.98 -45.28
C LYS A 140 -45.75 -2.20 -44.70
N PRO A 141 -46.45 -1.14 -44.25
CA PRO A 141 -47.74 -1.27 -43.57
C PRO A 141 -48.91 -1.46 -44.55
N GLU A 142 -49.90 -2.24 -44.13
CA GLU A 142 -51.28 -2.19 -44.65
C GLU A 142 -52.22 -1.63 -43.56
N PHE A 143 -53.30 -0.96 -43.97
CA PHE A 143 -54.27 -0.29 -43.08
C PHE A 143 -55.43 -1.22 -42.69
N GLY A 144 -55.80 -1.31 -41.40
CA GLY A 144 -56.77 -2.32 -40.95
C GLY A 144 -57.51 -2.12 -39.61
N GLN A 145 -58.11 -0.94 -39.37
CA GLN A 145 -59.18 -0.70 -38.35
C GLN A 145 -58.81 -0.87 -36.85
N ARG A 146 -59.75 -0.43 -35.98
CA ARG A 146 -59.67 -0.50 -34.50
C ARG A 146 -60.60 -1.62 -34.00
N GLU A 147 -60.18 -2.33 -32.95
CA GLU A 147 -61.05 -2.76 -31.84
C GLU A 147 -60.29 -2.60 -30.51
N GLU A 148 -60.97 -2.74 -29.38
CA GLU A 148 -60.47 -2.39 -28.03
C GLU A 148 -59.93 -3.61 -27.28
N GLY A 149 -58.96 -3.40 -26.37
CA GLY A 149 -58.66 -4.37 -25.30
C GLY A 149 -57.41 -5.25 -25.44
N SER A 150 -56.22 -4.63 -25.46
CA SER A 150 -54.98 -5.31 -25.03
C SER A 150 -54.03 -4.31 -24.36
N THR A 151 -53.35 -4.73 -23.30
CA THR A 151 -52.33 -3.94 -22.59
C THR A 151 -51.20 -3.50 -23.51
N PRO A 152 -50.52 -2.36 -23.25
CA PRO A 152 -49.29 -2.00 -23.96
C PRO A 152 -48.26 -3.13 -23.83
N SER A 153 -47.62 -3.50 -24.95
CA SER A 153 -46.46 -4.38 -24.89
C SER A 153 -45.33 -3.61 -24.23
N SER A 154 -44.95 -4.05 -23.04
CA SER A 154 -43.77 -3.58 -22.33
C SER A 154 -42.53 -3.74 -23.24
N ARG A 155 -41.75 -2.66 -23.39
CA ARG A 155 -40.34 -2.82 -22.99
C ARG A 155 -40.41 -3.12 -21.51
N GLU A 156 -39.86 -4.24 -21.07
CA GLU A 156 -39.66 -4.46 -19.65
C GLU A 156 -38.86 -3.25 -19.12
N PRO A 157 -39.27 -2.65 -18.00
CA PRO A 157 -38.30 -1.91 -17.20
C PRO A 157 -37.14 -2.87 -16.92
N GLU A 158 -35.90 -2.37 -16.91
CA GLU A 158 -34.87 -3.09 -16.16
C GLU A 158 -35.41 -3.20 -14.73
N GLN A 159 -35.75 -4.42 -14.31
CA GLN A 159 -36.04 -4.67 -12.90
C GLN A 159 -34.78 -4.28 -12.12
N ALA A 160 -34.96 -3.70 -10.93
CA ALA A 160 -33.86 -3.37 -10.03
C ALA A 160 -33.25 -4.65 -9.43
N GLY A 161 -32.61 -5.45 -10.28
CA GLY A 161 -31.58 -6.38 -9.86
C GLY A 161 -30.36 -5.58 -9.43
N SER A 162 -29.71 -6.04 -8.37
CA SER A 162 -28.49 -5.43 -7.83
C SER A 162 -27.47 -5.16 -8.93
N ALA A 163 -26.94 -3.94 -8.96
CA ALA A 163 -25.87 -3.52 -9.85
C ALA A 163 -24.76 -4.57 -9.93
N ASN A 164 -24.49 -5.12 -11.13
CA ASN A 164 -23.31 -5.95 -11.29
C ASN A 164 -22.07 -5.06 -11.31
N LEU A 165 -21.42 -4.96 -10.16
CA LEU A 165 -20.19 -4.21 -9.94
C LEU A 165 -18.98 -5.12 -9.76
N SER A 166 -19.01 -6.39 -10.22
CA SER A 166 -17.89 -7.32 -9.99
C SER A 166 -16.56 -6.72 -10.46
N GLU A 167 -16.47 -6.20 -11.70
CA GLU A 167 -15.22 -5.58 -12.20
C GLU A 167 -14.76 -4.36 -11.35
N LEU A 168 -15.62 -3.71 -10.56
CA LEU A 168 -15.19 -2.69 -9.59
C LEU A 168 -14.83 -3.27 -8.22
N LEU A 169 -15.52 -4.33 -7.78
CA LEU A 169 -15.18 -5.04 -6.55
C LEU A 169 -13.81 -5.71 -6.68
N ASP A 170 -13.57 -6.42 -7.79
CA ASP A 170 -12.31 -7.08 -8.09
C ASP A 170 -11.16 -6.03 -8.13
N ILE A 171 -11.39 -4.85 -8.71
CA ILE A 171 -10.42 -3.72 -8.74
C ILE A 171 -10.17 -3.07 -7.36
N VAL A 172 -11.08 -3.20 -6.40
CA VAL A 172 -10.89 -2.70 -5.01
C VAL A 172 -10.30 -3.79 -4.11
N GLU A 173 -10.59 -5.05 -4.40
CA GLU A 173 -9.97 -6.22 -3.78
C GLU A 173 -8.46 -6.25 -4.10
N GLU A 174 -8.10 -6.10 -5.39
CA GLU A 174 -6.71 -5.98 -5.91
C GLU A 174 -5.94 -4.72 -5.47
N LEU A 175 -6.55 -3.76 -4.76
CA LEU A 175 -5.91 -2.49 -4.36
C LEU A 175 -5.36 -2.56 -2.93
N ASP A 176 -4.19 -1.96 -2.69
CA ASP A 176 -3.63 -1.81 -1.35
C ASP A 176 -4.54 -0.95 -0.44
N GLU A 177 -4.48 -1.19 0.87
CA GLU A 177 -5.27 -0.44 1.84
C GLU A 177 -4.75 1.00 2.02
N GLY A 178 -5.67 1.95 2.16
CA GLY A 178 -5.32 3.38 2.15
C GLY A 178 -4.93 3.93 0.77
N ASP A 179 -5.10 3.16 -0.31
CA ASP A 179 -4.65 3.52 -1.65
C ASP A 179 -5.77 3.86 -2.65
N TRP A 180 -5.39 4.30 -3.85
CA TRP A 180 -6.25 4.96 -4.83
C TRP A 180 -6.21 4.33 -6.24
N VAL A 181 -7.38 4.24 -6.88
CA VAL A 181 -7.50 3.78 -8.28
C VAL A 181 -8.46 4.65 -9.11
N ARG A 182 -8.06 5.06 -10.32
CA ARG A 182 -8.92 5.80 -11.26
C ARG A 182 -9.68 4.84 -12.17
N VAL A 183 -10.97 4.71 -11.96
CA VAL A 183 -11.79 3.65 -12.58
C VAL A 183 -12.47 4.02 -13.90
N ASN A 184 -12.67 5.32 -14.21
CA ASN A 184 -13.41 5.71 -15.42
C ASN A 184 -12.66 5.45 -16.74
N LEU A 185 -13.36 4.87 -17.73
CA LEU A 185 -12.81 4.49 -19.04
C LEU A 185 -12.99 5.55 -20.15
N ASN A 186 -13.93 6.47 -19.99
CA ASN A 186 -14.10 7.67 -20.81
C ASN A 186 -14.18 8.91 -19.90
N PHE A 187 -14.21 10.11 -20.47
CA PHE A 187 -14.28 11.36 -19.72
C PHE A 187 -15.66 12.02 -19.83
N PHE A 188 -16.04 12.75 -18.78
CA PHE A 188 -17.29 13.52 -18.70
C PHE A 188 -17.48 14.48 -19.88
N GLN A 189 -16.39 15.10 -20.35
CA GLN A 189 -16.37 15.93 -21.57
C GLN A 189 -16.80 15.20 -22.85
N ASP A 190 -16.59 13.88 -22.95
CA ASP A 190 -16.83 13.11 -24.17
C ASP A 190 -18.34 12.85 -24.38
N VAL A 191 -19.12 12.91 -23.30
CA VAL A 191 -20.58 12.78 -23.31
C VAL A 191 -21.32 14.10 -23.07
N TRP A 192 -20.60 15.22 -22.98
CA TRP A 192 -21.16 16.56 -22.81
C TRP A 192 -22.23 16.89 -23.87
N ALA A 193 -23.15 17.80 -23.55
CA ALA A 193 -24.19 18.22 -24.50
C ALA A 193 -23.57 18.85 -25.77
N PRO A 194 -23.89 18.35 -26.99
CA PRO A 194 -23.51 19.00 -28.24
C PRO A 194 -23.94 20.46 -28.25
N SER A 195 -23.11 21.36 -28.79
CA SER A 195 -23.32 22.80 -28.57
C SER A 195 -24.60 23.37 -29.21
N ASP A 196 -25.18 22.65 -30.19
CA ASP A 196 -26.48 22.90 -30.80
C ASP A 196 -27.67 22.48 -29.92
N LEU A 197 -27.44 21.63 -28.91
CA LEU A 197 -28.42 21.13 -27.94
C LEU A 197 -28.28 21.76 -26.53
N GLN A 198 -27.46 22.81 -26.35
CA GLN A 198 -27.21 23.50 -25.06
C GLN A 198 -28.02 24.81 -24.87
N PRO A 199 -28.74 25.02 -23.74
CA PRO A 199 -29.69 26.13 -23.58
C PRO A 199 -29.05 27.51 -23.63
N LEU A 200 -29.68 28.42 -24.39
CA LEU A 200 -29.10 29.70 -24.78
C LEU A 200 -29.32 30.79 -23.73
N ASN A 201 -28.29 31.15 -22.95
CA ASN A 201 -28.46 32.11 -21.87
C ASN A 201 -27.27 33.06 -21.62
N GLY A 202 -27.36 34.28 -22.15
CA GLY A 202 -26.52 35.45 -21.80
C GLY A 202 -25.05 35.40 -22.23
N ALA A 203 -24.43 34.22 -22.22
CA ALA A 203 -23.10 33.91 -22.70
C ALA A 203 -23.16 32.84 -23.82
N GLY A 204 -22.00 32.43 -24.33
CA GLY A 204 -21.90 31.33 -25.30
C GLY A 204 -22.16 29.94 -24.69
N PRO A 205 -22.07 28.88 -25.50
CA PRO A 205 -22.17 27.49 -25.01
C PRO A 205 -21.20 27.24 -23.85
N SER A 206 -21.66 26.45 -22.87
CA SER A 206 -20.93 26.18 -21.64
C SER A 206 -20.03 24.95 -21.77
N SER A 207 -19.00 24.88 -20.92
CA SER A 207 -18.06 23.77 -20.86
C SER A 207 -18.39 22.80 -19.71
N PRO A 208 -17.96 21.52 -19.77
CA PRO A 208 -18.22 20.52 -18.72
C PRO A 208 -17.81 21.00 -17.31
N ALA A 209 -16.72 21.76 -17.23
CA ALA A 209 -16.25 22.47 -16.03
C ALA A 209 -17.35 23.24 -15.27
N LYS A 210 -18.41 23.68 -15.94
CA LYS A 210 -19.47 24.49 -15.33
C LYS A 210 -20.41 23.71 -14.43
N ILE A 211 -20.40 22.37 -14.47
CA ILE A 211 -21.08 21.52 -13.49
C ILE A 211 -20.11 21.09 -12.38
N ILE A 212 -18.97 20.47 -12.72
CA ILE A 212 -18.07 19.86 -11.72
C ILE A 212 -17.24 20.91 -10.93
N GLN A 213 -16.80 22.01 -11.55
CA GLN A 213 -16.05 23.06 -10.83
C GLN A 213 -16.93 23.93 -9.92
N ALA A 214 -18.26 23.84 -10.08
CA ALA A 214 -19.21 24.59 -9.27
C ALA A 214 -19.29 24.03 -7.83
N TRP A 215 -19.99 24.79 -6.98
CA TRP A 215 -20.43 24.36 -5.66
C TRP A 215 -21.55 23.32 -5.80
N SER A 216 -21.22 22.11 -6.25
CA SER A 216 -22.16 21.03 -6.55
C SER A 216 -21.66 19.68 -6.05
N SER A 217 -22.61 18.84 -5.62
CA SER A 217 -22.43 17.43 -5.24
C SER A 217 -22.81 16.48 -6.38
N PHE A 218 -22.46 15.19 -6.20
CA PHE A 218 -23.14 14.08 -6.85
C PHE A 218 -23.96 13.28 -5.81
N ALA A 219 -24.75 12.31 -6.25
CA ALA A 219 -25.27 11.24 -5.38
C ALA A 219 -24.99 9.86 -5.99
N TRP A 220 -24.99 8.82 -5.16
CA TRP A 220 -24.78 7.43 -5.59
C TRP A 220 -26.10 6.66 -5.63
N ASP A 221 -26.50 6.19 -6.81
CA ASP A 221 -27.61 5.27 -6.98
C ASP A 221 -27.17 3.85 -6.55
N SER A 222 -27.45 3.50 -5.30
CA SER A 222 -27.10 2.19 -4.72
C SER A 222 -27.89 1.02 -5.31
N ASN A 223 -28.99 1.29 -6.03
CA ASN A 223 -29.79 0.27 -6.71
C ASN A 223 -29.13 -0.13 -8.04
N ARG A 224 -28.58 0.85 -8.79
CA ARG A 224 -28.01 0.68 -10.15
C ARG A 224 -26.48 0.71 -10.21
N GLY A 225 -25.83 1.17 -9.15
CA GLY A 225 -24.38 1.37 -9.11
C GLY A 225 -23.95 2.54 -9.99
N ASP A 226 -24.78 3.58 -10.09
CA ASP A 226 -24.54 4.75 -10.95
C ASP A 226 -24.26 5.99 -10.08
N LEU A 227 -23.16 6.71 -10.30
CA LEU A 227 -23.01 8.09 -9.81
C LEU A 227 -23.89 9.00 -10.65
N ILE A 228 -24.74 9.83 -10.02
CA ILE A 228 -25.64 10.78 -10.69
C ILE A 228 -25.20 12.21 -10.40
N LEU A 229 -25.02 13.01 -11.48
CA LEU A 229 -24.51 14.37 -11.44
C LEU A 229 -25.48 15.36 -12.11
N TYR A 230 -25.76 16.46 -11.43
CA TYR A 230 -26.63 17.55 -11.88
C TYR A 230 -26.17 18.89 -11.30
N GLY A 231 -26.36 20.00 -12.04
CA GLY A 231 -26.22 21.36 -11.51
C GLY A 231 -25.44 22.32 -12.42
N GLY A 232 -24.77 23.30 -11.79
CA GLY A 232 -24.06 24.38 -12.47
C GLY A 232 -24.76 25.74 -12.46
N GLY A 233 -25.53 26.06 -11.42
CA GLY A 233 -26.26 27.33 -11.26
C GLY A 233 -25.43 28.63 -11.17
N HIS A 234 -26.02 29.67 -10.57
CA HIS A 234 -25.46 31.04 -10.44
C HIS A 234 -24.68 31.59 -11.66
N ALA A 235 -25.20 31.33 -12.87
CA ALA A 235 -24.62 31.73 -14.17
C ALA A 235 -23.38 30.96 -14.66
N ASN A 236 -23.09 29.76 -14.13
CA ASN A 236 -22.07 28.86 -14.68
C ASN A 236 -22.59 28.09 -15.93
N SER A 237 -23.75 27.45 -15.82
CA SER A 237 -24.43 26.65 -16.85
C SER A 237 -25.95 26.85 -16.76
N SER A 238 -26.61 27.09 -17.88
CA SER A 238 -28.07 27.05 -17.99
C SER A 238 -28.61 25.61 -18.05
N GLY A 239 -27.77 24.62 -18.33
CA GLY A 239 -28.16 23.21 -18.47
C GLY A 239 -28.78 22.62 -17.21
N ASN A 240 -29.98 22.06 -17.34
CA ASN A 240 -30.63 21.20 -16.34
C ASN A 240 -30.57 19.71 -16.74
N ASP A 241 -29.67 19.38 -17.68
CA ASP A 241 -29.29 18.02 -18.06
C ASP A 241 -28.68 17.25 -16.89
N VAL A 242 -29.03 15.97 -16.81
CA VAL A 242 -28.51 15.01 -15.84
C VAL A 242 -27.53 14.09 -16.54
N TYR A 243 -26.42 13.80 -15.87
CA TYR A 243 -25.39 12.87 -16.30
C TYR A 243 -25.24 11.75 -15.28
N ARG A 244 -24.73 10.60 -15.71
CA ARG A 244 -24.30 9.55 -14.80
C ARG A 244 -22.99 8.93 -15.22
N TRP A 245 -22.22 8.45 -14.25
CA TRP A 245 -21.14 7.49 -14.47
C TRP A 245 -21.61 6.13 -13.95
N ARG A 246 -21.64 5.12 -14.82
CA ARG A 246 -22.13 3.78 -14.49
C ARG A 246 -20.98 2.92 -13.99
N GLY A 247 -21.07 2.41 -12.77
CA GLY A 247 -20.02 1.56 -12.21
C GLY A 247 -19.83 0.27 -12.99
N SER A 248 -20.95 -0.37 -13.40
CA SER A 248 -20.98 -1.65 -14.12
C SER A 248 -20.36 -1.61 -15.53
N THR A 249 -20.21 -0.44 -16.14
CA THR A 249 -19.53 -0.27 -17.45
C THR A 249 -18.32 0.66 -17.39
N ARG A 250 -18.06 1.22 -16.20
CA ARG A 250 -17.03 2.24 -15.89
C ARG A 250 -17.08 3.48 -16.79
N GLN A 251 -18.25 3.78 -17.38
CA GLN A 251 -18.41 4.85 -18.37
C GLN A 251 -19.38 5.95 -17.93
N TRP A 252 -19.00 7.19 -18.22
CA TRP A 252 -19.90 8.33 -18.28
C TRP A 252 -20.89 8.20 -19.42
N GLU A 253 -22.13 8.58 -19.17
CA GLU A 253 -23.19 8.80 -20.15
C GLU A 253 -24.12 9.96 -19.74
N ARG A 254 -24.98 10.38 -20.67
CA ARG A 254 -26.04 11.37 -20.41
C ARG A 254 -27.30 10.65 -19.94
N ALA A 255 -27.86 11.04 -18.80
CA ALA A 255 -29.14 10.55 -18.33
C ALA A 255 -30.34 11.34 -18.90
N SER A 256 -30.17 12.64 -19.20
CA SER A 256 -31.18 13.45 -19.90
C SER A 256 -30.58 14.62 -20.69
N LEU A 257 -31.23 15.03 -21.78
CA LEU A 257 -30.98 16.31 -22.46
C LEU A 257 -31.61 17.48 -21.67
N PRO A 258 -31.07 18.70 -21.81
CA PRO A 258 -31.60 19.85 -21.12
C PRO A 258 -32.88 20.39 -21.77
N SER A 259 -33.75 20.95 -20.94
CA SER A 259 -34.83 21.85 -21.37
C SER A 259 -34.24 23.16 -21.89
N GLU A 260 -34.93 23.86 -22.80
CA GLU A 260 -34.65 25.27 -23.03
C GLU A 260 -35.02 26.08 -21.77
N ILE A 261 -34.18 27.04 -21.38
CA ILE A 261 -34.36 27.85 -20.17
C ILE A 261 -34.68 29.29 -20.55
N SER A 262 -35.94 29.68 -20.35
CA SER A 262 -36.44 31.02 -20.70
C SER A 262 -36.47 31.97 -19.49
N LEU A 263 -36.43 33.28 -19.76
CA LEU A 263 -36.62 34.33 -18.75
C LEU A 263 -38.12 34.60 -18.61
N LEU A 264 -38.66 34.31 -17.44
CA LEU A 264 -40.04 34.69 -17.12
C LEU A 264 -40.10 36.22 -16.92
N ASN A 265 -40.96 36.86 -17.72
CA ASN A 265 -40.82 38.28 -18.05
C ASN A 265 -41.75 39.18 -17.21
N GLY A 266 -41.61 39.07 -15.88
CA GLY A 266 -42.38 39.82 -14.88
C GLY A 266 -41.55 40.81 -14.06
N TYR A 267 -42.06 41.21 -12.89
CA TYR A 267 -41.34 42.05 -11.92
C TYR A 267 -40.09 41.35 -11.35
N TYR A 268 -40.14 40.01 -11.26
CA TYR A 268 -39.05 39.15 -10.83
C TYR A 268 -38.36 38.52 -12.05
N LYS A 269 -37.03 38.66 -12.15
CA LYS A 269 -36.24 38.03 -13.21
C LYS A 269 -35.82 36.63 -12.79
N VAL A 270 -36.66 35.64 -13.09
CA VAL A 270 -36.40 34.22 -12.78
C VAL A 270 -36.27 33.44 -14.09
N TRP A 271 -35.36 32.47 -14.08
CA TRP A 271 -35.09 31.59 -15.22
C TRP A 271 -35.61 30.18 -14.92
N MET A 272 -36.44 29.66 -15.82
CA MET A 272 -37.18 28.39 -15.67
C MET A 272 -37.14 27.58 -16.97
N ALA A 273 -37.32 26.27 -16.86
CA ALA A 273 -37.50 25.41 -18.02
C ALA A 273 -38.81 25.73 -18.76
N GLU A 274 -38.82 25.67 -20.09
CA GLU A 274 -40.05 25.84 -20.90
C GLU A 274 -41.09 24.72 -20.64
N ASP A 275 -40.69 23.58 -20.06
CA ASP A 275 -41.61 22.52 -19.58
C ASP A 275 -42.42 22.95 -18.34
N GLY A 276 -41.99 24.01 -17.63
CA GLY A 276 -42.58 24.47 -16.37
C GLY A 276 -41.90 23.91 -15.12
N ALA A 277 -41.97 24.65 -14.01
CA ALA A 277 -41.27 24.31 -12.75
C ALA A 277 -41.77 23.03 -12.08
N ASP A 278 -42.95 22.51 -12.42
CA ASP A 278 -43.43 21.22 -11.90
C ASP A 278 -42.92 20.01 -12.71
N ALA A 279 -42.40 20.26 -13.93
CA ALA A 279 -41.96 19.22 -14.86
C ALA A 279 -40.43 19.20 -15.09
N ALA A 280 -39.71 20.28 -14.78
CA ALA A 280 -38.24 20.28 -14.74
C ALA A 280 -37.67 21.46 -13.90
N PRO A 281 -36.64 21.24 -13.06
CA PRO A 281 -35.93 22.32 -12.37
C PRO A 281 -35.06 23.12 -13.35
N SER A 282 -34.75 24.38 -13.00
CA SER A 282 -33.62 25.12 -13.61
C SER A 282 -32.33 24.87 -12.82
N SER A 283 -31.17 24.94 -13.49
CA SER A 283 -29.87 24.57 -12.89
C SER A 283 -29.54 25.28 -11.57
N ALA A 284 -28.90 24.58 -10.62
CA ALA A 284 -28.44 25.16 -9.35
C ALA A 284 -27.00 24.77 -9.00
N HIS A 285 -26.35 25.54 -8.14
CA HIS A 285 -25.27 25.02 -7.29
C HIS A 285 -25.92 24.21 -6.18
N THR A 286 -25.63 22.92 -6.09
CA THR A 286 -26.29 22.00 -5.16
C THR A 286 -25.63 21.93 -3.78
N TYR A 287 -24.43 22.49 -3.59
CA TYR A 287 -23.60 22.26 -2.39
C TYR A 287 -23.59 20.76 -2.03
N ASP A 288 -23.63 20.37 -0.76
CA ASP A 288 -23.83 18.97 -0.35
C ASP A 288 -25.34 18.68 -0.11
N ASN A 289 -26.21 19.11 -1.05
CA ASN A 289 -27.66 18.85 -1.03
C ASN A 289 -28.15 17.98 -2.21
N SER A 290 -27.32 17.06 -2.71
CA SER A 290 -27.73 15.99 -3.65
C SER A 290 -27.55 14.66 -2.95
N VAL A 291 -28.59 13.83 -2.94
CA VAL A 291 -28.63 12.56 -2.23
C VAL A 291 -29.49 11.56 -2.99
N PHE A 292 -29.22 10.27 -2.87
CA PHE A 292 -30.07 9.23 -3.46
C PHE A 292 -30.97 8.64 -2.38
N LEU A 293 -32.18 8.25 -2.78
CA LEU A 293 -33.21 7.66 -1.93
C LEU A 293 -33.44 6.22 -2.42
N PRO A 294 -32.85 5.20 -1.77
CA PRO A 294 -32.94 3.81 -2.21
C PRO A 294 -34.37 3.26 -2.26
N ILE A 295 -35.24 3.64 -1.31
CA ILE A 295 -36.58 3.06 -1.17
C ILE A 295 -37.57 3.73 -2.15
N ALA A 296 -37.51 5.05 -2.27
CA ALA A 296 -38.21 5.82 -3.29
C ALA A 296 -37.68 5.57 -4.72
N ASP A 297 -36.46 5.05 -4.85
CA ASP A 297 -35.72 4.89 -6.10
C ASP A 297 -35.58 6.22 -6.87
N ARG A 298 -35.00 7.24 -6.21
CA ARG A 298 -34.87 8.61 -6.74
C ARG A 298 -33.56 9.28 -6.38
N PHE A 299 -32.99 10.02 -7.34
CA PHE A 299 -32.05 11.10 -7.07
C PHE A 299 -32.81 12.31 -6.52
N LEU A 300 -32.54 12.75 -5.30
CA LEU A 300 -33.12 13.94 -4.68
C LEU A 300 -32.13 15.12 -4.74
N THR A 301 -32.62 16.31 -5.07
CA THR A 301 -31.88 17.55 -4.84
C THR A 301 -32.74 18.66 -4.24
N PHE A 302 -32.24 19.27 -3.16
CA PHE A 302 -32.79 20.52 -2.61
C PHE A 302 -32.23 21.76 -3.33
N GLY A 303 -31.26 21.57 -4.23
CA GLY A 303 -30.57 22.66 -4.92
C GLY A 303 -29.70 23.49 -3.99
N GLY A 304 -29.80 24.81 -4.12
CA GLY A 304 -28.97 25.75 -3.37
C GLY A 304 -29.02 27.13 -4.00
N ALA A 305 -28.08 27.44 -4.89
CA ALA A 305 -28.03 28.71 -5.63
C ALA A 305 -28.44 28.52 -7.10
N GLY A 306 -29.73 28.72 -7.38
CA GLY A 306 -30.36 28.57 -8.69
C GLY A 306 -29.85 29.57 -9.74
N TYR A 307 -30.04 29.20 -11.01
CA TYR A 307 -29.44 29.87 -12.16
C TYR A 307 -29.76 31.37 -12.24
N ASN A 308 -28.71 32.17 -12.44
CA ASN A 308 -28.72 33.61 -12.74
C ASN A 308 -29.62 34.49 -11.82
N HIS A 309 -29.88 34.00 -10.61
CA HIS A 309 -30.47 34.76 -9.51
C HIS A 309 -29.88 34.36 -8.14
N GLY A 310 -29.28 33.17 -8.00
CA GLY A 310 -28.52 32.75 -6.82
C GLY A 310 -29.34 32.40 -5.57
N GLY A 311 -30.66 32.30 -5.72
CA GLY A 311 -31.58 31.92 -4.64
C GLY A 311 -32.02 30.47 -4.71
N LYS A 312 -32.98 30.12 -3.86
CA LYS A 312 -33.72 28.85 -3.89
C LYS A 312 -34.55 28.71 -5.17
N TYR A 313 -34.98 27.49 -5.50
CA TYR A 313 -35.91 27.26 -6.61
C TYR A 313 -37.21 28.04 -6.43
N MET A 314 -37.75 28.53 -7.56
CA MET A 314 -38.95 29.35 -7.62
C MET A 314 -39.87 28.85 -8.74
N ARG A 315 -41.18 28.96 -8.53
CA ARG A 315 -42.27 28.72 -9.47
C ARG A 315 -43.09 30.00 -9.65
N GLU A 316 -43.88 30.09 -10.72
CA GLU A 316 -45.00 31.05 -10.76
C GLU A 316 -45.96 30.75 -9.59
N ASP A 317 -46.45 31.80 -8.94
CA ASP A 317 -47.38 31.70 -7.81
C ASP A 317 -48.81 31.36 -8.31
N PRO A 318 -49.38 30.18 -7.98
CA PRO A 318 -50.68 29.75 -8.51
C PRO A 318 -51.84 30.69 -8.20
N ASP A 319 -51.77 31.42 -7.08
CA ASP A 319 -52.78 32.39 -6.64
C ASP A 319 -52.51 33.82 -7.14
N ASN A 320 -51.35 34.07 -7.79
CA ASN A 320 -50.93 35.40 -8.24
C ASN A 320 -50.05 35.35 -9.51
N PRO A 321 -50.59 35.61 -10.71
CA PRO A 321 -49.83 35.49 -11.97
C PRO A 321 -48.73 36.56 -12.18
N ASP A 322 -48.60 37.56 -11.30
CA ASP A 322 -47.45 38.48 -11.26
C ASP A 322 -46.43 38.10 -10.15
N GLY A 323 -46.68 37.02 -9.40
CA GLY A 323 -45.93 36.56 -8.24
C GLY A 323 -45.03 35.35 -8.50
N MET A 324 -44.02 35.18 -7.65
CA MET A 324 -43.13 34.00 -7.66
C MET A 324 -43.09 33.39 -6.26
N SER A 325 -43.43 32.10 -6.17
CA SER A 325 -43.40 31.31 -4.94
C SER A 325 -42.18 30.38 -4.90
N PRO A 326 -41.61 30.05 -3.73
CA PRO A 326 -40.54 29.06 -3.64
C PRO A 326 -41.06 27.66 -3.95
N THR A 327 -40.21 26.74 -4.40
CA THR A 327 -40.63 25.36 -4.69
C THR A 327 -39.49 24.34 -4.51
N GLY A 328 -39.75 23.06 -4.84
CA GLY A 328 -38.86 21.93 -4.57
C GLY A 328 -39.07 21.32 -3.17
N PRO A 329 -38.27 20.30 -2.79
CA PRO A 329 -37.14 19.73 -3.55
C PRO A 329 -37.59 18.97 -4.81
N TYR A 330 -36.63 18.64 -5.67
CA TYR A 330 -36.87 17.93 -6.92
C TYR A 330 -36.29 16.52 -6.86
N MET A 331 -37.00 15.55 -7.44
CA MET A 331 -36.57 14.18 -7.60
C MET A 331 -36.41 13.83 -9.08
N PHE A 332 -35.34 13.13 -9.44
CA PHE A 332 -35.12 12.56 -10.78
C PHE A 332 -35.22 11.03 -10.70
N ASN A 333 -35.91 10.42 -11.66
CA ASN A 333 -36.10 8.97 -11.76
C ASN A 333 -35.06 8.36 -12.72
N PRO A 334 -34.04 7.64 -12.22
CA PRO A 334 -32.98 7.09 -13.07
C PRO A 334 -33.46 5.94 -13.96
N GLY A 335 -34.56 5.27 -13.59
CA GLY A 335 -35.23 4.26 -14.42
C GLY A 335 -35.92 4.81 -15.67
N LEU A 336 -36.09 6.14 -15.77
CA LEU A 336 -36.62 6.84 -16.95
C LEU A 336 -35.52 7.54 -17.78
N ALA A 337 -34.25 7.44 -17.38
CA ALA A 337 -33.12 8.07 -18.04
C ALA A 337 -33.02 7.68 -19.53
N ALA A 338 -32.81 8.68 -20.40
CA ALA A 338 -32.64 8.51 -21.84
C ALA A 338 -31.77 9.62 -22.44
N PRO A 339 -30.62 9.30 -23.06
CA PRO A 339 -29.66 10.30 -23.57
C PRO A 339 -30.16 11.14 -24.75
N ASP A 340 -31.28 10.77 -25.36
CA ASP A 340 -31.91 11.38 -26.53
C ASP A 340 -33.22 12.13 -26.21
N LYS A 341 -33.61 12.22 -24.94
CA LYS A 341 -34.84 12.89 -24.47
C LYS A 341 -34.57 14.02 -23.49
N VAL A 342 -35.44 15.04 -23.50
CA VAL A 342 -35.45 16.08 -22.46
C VAL A 342 -36.05 15.52 -21.17
N GLY A 343 -35.50 15.87 -20.01
CA GLY A 343 -35.98 15.36 -18.71
C GLY A 343 -37.45 15.73 -18.40
N GLY A 344 -37.94 16.86 -18.90
CA GLY A 344 -39.33 17.30 -18.77
C GLY A 344 -40.33 16.61 -19.71
N THR A 345 -41.52 17.22 -19.82
CA THR A 345 -42.71 16.64 -20.49
C THR A 345 -42.81 16.93 -21.98
N THR A 346 -42.31 18.08 -22.47
CA THR A 346 -42.67 18.60 -23.80
C THR A 346 -41.63 18.35 -24.89
N GLY A 347 -40.43 17.90 -24.54
CA GLY A 347 -39.30 17.85 -25.48
C GLY A 347 -38.73 19.23 -25.80
N SER A 348 -38.76 20.15 -24.83
CA SER A 348 -38.52 21.60 -24.95
C SER A 348 -37.13 22.05 -25.44
N HIS A 349 -36.29 21.13 -25.91
CA HIS A 349 -34.88 21.30 -26.31
C HIS A 349 -34.58 22.54 -27.18
N VAL A 350 -33.28 22.77 -27.29
CA VAL A 350 -32.65 23.93 -27.89
C VAL A 350 -32.72 23.93 -29.41
N LYS A 351 -33.26 25.01 -29.99
CA LYS A 351 -33.50 25.10 -31.43
C LYS A 351 -32.37 25.80 -32.21
N ARG A 352 -31.10 25.60 -31.81
CA ARG A 352 -29.93 26.37 -32.29
C ARG A 352 -29.47 25.97 -33.70
N GLY A 353 -29.54 24.68 -34.05
CA GLY A 353 -29.27 24.17 -35.41
C GLY A 353 -30.51 24.13 -36.33
N GLY A 354 -31.70 24.19 -35.73
CA GLY A 354 -33.01 23.98 -36.34
C GLY A 354 -33.99 23.53 -35.26
N SER A 355 -35.19 23.10 -35.63
CA SER A 355 -36.03 22.30 -34.71
C SER A 355 -35.62 20.83 -34.78
N HIS A 356 -35.47 20.15 -33.65
CA HIS A 356 -35.30 18.70 -33.57
C HIS A 356 -36.62 18.03 -33.13
N PRO A 357 -37.63 17.87 -34.02
CA PRO A 357 -38.90 17.24 -33.67
C PRO A 357 -38.78 15.74 -33.31
N GLU A 358 -37.60 15.15 -33.50
CA GLU A 358 -37.22 13.83 -32.99
C GLU A 358 -36.98 13.80 -31.48
N ILE A 359 -36.62 14.93 -30.86
CA ILE A 359 -36.39 15.02 -29.41
C ILE A 359 -37.73 15.24 -28.69
N VAL A 360 -38.03 14.37 -27.73
CA VAL A 360 -39.29 14.33 -26.99
C VAL A 360 -39.08 14.40 -25.48
N GLY A 361 -40.16 14.57 -24.72
CA GLY A 361 -40.13 14.48 -23.26
C GLY A 361 -39.85 13.07 -22.74
N GLY A 362 -39.23 13.02 -21.56
CA GLY A 362 -38.92 11.81 -20.81
C GLY A 362 -39.71 11.65 -19.52
N GLU A 363 -40.32 12.72 -19.01
CA GLU A 363 -41.10 12.71 -17.75
C GLU A 363 -40.28 12.18 -16.55
N MET A 364 -38.99 12.55 -16.51
CA MET A 364 -37.98 12.02 -15.59
C MET A 364 -37.87 12.80 -14.27
N TRP A 365 -38.44 14.01 -14.20
CA TRP A 365 -38.37 14.90 -13.03
C TRP A 365 -39.73 15.03 -12.33
N GLU A 366 -39.70 15.04 -11.00
CA GLU A 366 -40.84 15.26 -10.11
C GLU A 366 -40.53 16.45 -9.18
N ASN A 367 -41.47 17.37 -9.00
CA ASN A 367 -41.37 18.48 -8.02
C ASN A 367 -42.20 18.15 -6.77
N ARG A 368 -41.58 18.12 -5.58
CA ARG A 368 -42.29 17.84 -4.31
C ARG A 368 -42.98 19.06 -3.70
N ASP A 369 -42.77 20.25 -4.26
CA ASP A 369 -43.32 21.56 -3.84
C ASP A 369 -43.65 21.72 -2.33
N ALA A 370 -42.67 21.48 -1.46
CA ALA A 370 -42.87 21.47 -0.02
C ALA A 370 -43.35 22.84 0.53
N ASN A 371 -43.12 23.94 -0.20
CA ASN A 371 -43.61 25.27 0.16
C ASN A 371 -45.11 25.44 -0.16
N GLY A 372 -45.61 24.79 -1.22
CA GLY A 372 -47.04 24.71 -1.53
C GLY A 372 -47.81 23.81 -0.56
N HIS A 373 -47.22 22.69 -0.14
CA HIS A 373 -47.87 21.76 0.81
C HIS A 373 -47.78 22.19 2.29
N PHE A 374 -46.70 22.87 2.71
CA PHE A 374 -46.50 23.31 4.10
C PHE A 374 -46.33 24.84 4.24
N PRO A 375 -47.28 25.65 3.70
CA PRO A 375 -47.11 27.10 3.58
C PRO A 375 -46.96 27.80 4.93
N GLY A 376 -45.87 28.54 5.09
CA GLY A 376 -45.55 29.27 6.33
C GLY A 376 -45.06 28.39 7.49
N SER A 377 -44.81 27.09 7.26
CA SER A 377 -44.27 26.19 8.27
C SER A 377 -42.87 26.62 8.74
N THR A 378 -42.68 26.72 10.06
CA THR A 378 -41.36 26.94 10.67
C THR A 378 -40.46 25.71 10.66
N SER A 379 -40.99 24.55 10.23
CA SER A 379 -40.20 23.33 9.98
C SER A 379 -39.59 23.29 8.58
N LEU A 380 -39.84 24.27 7.71
CA LEU A 380 -39.15 24.41 6.44
C LEU A 380 -37.88 25.27 6.57
N PRO A 381 -36.80 24.92 5.85
CA PRO A 381 -35.67 25.82 5.65
C PRO A 381 -36.03 27.07 4.84
N ALA A 382 -35.40 28.19 5.15
CA ALA A 382 -35.55 29.43 4.37
C ALA A 382 -34.72 29.41 3.07
N SER A 383 -33.60 28.67 3.04
CA SER A 383 -32.73 28.47 1.86
C SER A 383 -31.73 27.31 2.09
N PHE A 384 -31.42 26.57 1.02
CA PHE A 384 -30.43 25.47 0.98
C PHE A 384 -29.02 25.92 0.54
N VAL A 385 -28.80 27.23 0.30
CA VAL A 385 -27.45 27.76 -0.02
C VAL A 385 -26.48 27.49 1.13
N ASN A 386 -25.34 26.85 0.86
CA ASN A 386 -24.38 26.32 1.84
C ASN A 386 -24.91 25.14 2.69
N GLY A 387 -25.98 24.48 2.24
CA GLY A 387 -26.52 23.30 2.90
C GLY A 387 -25.64 22.06 2.76
N ALA A 388 -25.88 21.10 3.66
CA ALA A 388 -25.22 19.81 3.76
C ALA A 388 -26.24 18.75 4.21
N THR A 389 -26.09 17.50 3.75
CA THR A 389 -27.12 16.45 3.91
C THR A 389 -26.55 15.10 4.29
N GLY A 390 -27.31 14.33 5.07
CA GLY A 390 -27.00 12.96 5.46
C GLY A 390 -28.25 12.09 5.32
N TYR A 391 -28.12 10.95 4.67
CA TYR A 391 -29.19 9.96 4.50
C TYR A 391 -29.23 8.98 5.67
N THR A 392 -30.42 8.48 5.99
CA THR A 392 -30.60 7.22 6.73
C THR A 392 -31.95 6.59 6.39
N GLU A 393 -32.13 5.31 6.71
CA GLU A 393 -33.45 4.68 6.72
C GLU A 393 -34.03 4.76 8.14
N GLU A 394 -35.29 5.20 8.27
CA GLU A 394 -36.02 5.02 9.52
C GLU A 394 -37.37 4.33 9.28
N ASN A 395 -37.55 3.16 9.88
CA ASN A 395 -38.81 2.41 9.87
C ASN A 395 -39.31 2.06 8.44
N GLY A 396 -38.41 1.69 7.52
CA GLY A 396 -38.78 1.39 6.12
C GLY A 396 -39.07 2.62 5.26
N LYS A 397 -38.42 3.75 5.53
CA LYS A 397 -38.59 5.02 4.80
C LYS A 397 -37.28 5.77 4.63
N ASP A 398 -37.13 6.44 3.50
CA ASP A 398 -36.04 7.37 3.26
C ASP A 398 -36.16 8.60 4.18
N VAL A 399 -35.10 8.84 4.97
CA VAL A 399 -34.93 10.04 5.79
C VAL A 399 -33.69 10.79 5.34
N VAL A 400 -33.80 12.12 5.27
CA VAL A 400 -32.66 13.01 5.03
C VAL A 400 -32.60 14.05 6.13
N TYR A 401 -31.47 14.07 6.85
CA TYR A 401 -31.09 15.15 7.73
C TYR A 401 -30.44 16.26 6.90
N VAL A 402 -30.95 17.47 7.02
CA VAL A 402 -30.61 18.62 6.17
C VAL A 402 -30.20 19.81 7.05
N SER A 403 -28.91 20.15 7.04
CA SER A 403 -28.40 21.37 7.68
C SER A 403 -28.58 22.54 6.72
N ALA A 404 -29.58 23.38 6.96
CA ALA A 404 -29.98 24.46 6.04
C ALA A 404 -30.31 25.77 6.77
N ARG A 405 -30.43 26.88 6.03
CA ARG A 405 -30.58 28.21 6.64
C ARG A 405 -31.98 28.38 7.23
N SER A 406 -32.08 28.61 8.53
CA SER A 406 -33.35 29.05 9.16
C SER A 406 -33.64 30.55 8.93
N GLY A 407 -32.65 31.31 8.48
CA GLY A 407 -32.76 32.73 8.15
C GLY A 407 -31.39 33.41 8.11
N GLY A 408 -31.18 34.34 7.17
CA GLY A 408 -29.88 35.02 7.00
C GLY A 408 -28.76 34.05 6.64
N THR A 409 -27.84 33.83 7.57
CA THR A 409 -26.67 32.92 7.44
C THR A 409 -26.63 31.81 8.50
N ALA A 410 -27.60 31.76 9.42
CA ALA A 410 -27.63 30.78 10.51
C ALA A 410 -28.12 29.42 10.00
N MET A 411 -27.32 28.37 10.22
CA MET A 411 -27.60 26.99 9.78
C MET A 411 -28.27 26.21 10.92
N ALA A 412 -29.45 25.66 10.66
CA ALA A 412 -30.20 24.83 11.60
C ALA A 412 -30.46 23.45 10.98
N LEU A 413 -30.71 22.44 11.82
CA LEU A 413 -30.93 21.07 11.37
C LEU A 413 -32.42 20.76 11.23
N TYR A 414 -32.74 20.17 10.07
CA TYR A 414 -34.08 19.75 9.69
C TYR A 414 -34.05 18.26 9.32
N LYS A 415 -35.18 17.60 9.47
CA LYS A 415 -35.42 16.22 9.07
C LYS A 415 -36.54 16.22 8.03
N TYR A 416 -36.25 15.63 6.88
CA TYR A 416 -37.20 15.39 5.80
C TYR A 416 -37.43 13.87 5.68
N THR A 417 -38.69 13.45 5.65
CA THR A 417 -39.07 12.03 5.51
C THR A 417 -40.02 11.89 4.35
N VAL A 418 -39.67 11.05 3.38
CA VAL A 418 -40.55 10.73 2.25
C VAL A 418 -41.56 9.68 2.72
N ASN A 419 -42.85 9.98 2.58
CA ASN A 419 -43.92 9.13 3.10
C ASN A 419 -44.74 8.43 2.00
N ASP A 420 -44.89 9.06 0.84
CA ASP A 420 -45.65 8.53 -0.30
C ASP A 420 -45.14 9.18 -1.58
N MET A 421 -44.60 8.38 -2.51
CA MET A 421 -44.06 8.90 -3.77
C MET A 421 -45.16 9.49 -4.67
N ASP A 422 -46.37 8.95 -4.65
CA ASP A 422 -47.49 9.47 -5.44
C ASP A 422 -48.16 10.71 -4.80
N ASN A 423 -47.78 11.08 -3.55
CA ASN A 423 -48.47 12.10 -2.77
C ASN A 423 -47.54 12.95 -1.88
N PRO A 424 -46.85 13.97 -2.43
CA PRO A 424 -45.96 14.87 -1.66
C PRO A 424 -46.62 15.63 -0.51
N ALA A 425 -47.96 15.72 -0.45
CA ALA A 425 -48.67 16.29 0.69
C ALA A 425 -48.60 15.44 1.97
N LEU A 426 -48.09 14.20 1.88
CA LEU A 426 -47.86 13.33 3.03
C LEU A 426 -46.42 13.36 3.56
N ASP A 427 -45.45 13.91 2.82
CA ASP A 427 -44.06 14.01 3.27
C ASP A 427 -43.95 14.81 4.58
N GLU A 428 -43.00 14.48 5.46
CA GLU A 428 -42.83 15.15 6.74
C GLU A 428 -41.61 16.06 6.78
N TRP A 429 -41.79 17.26 7.35
CA TRP A 429 -40.72 18.22 7.65
C TRP A 429 -40.72 18.55 9.14
N GLN A 430 -39.61 18.28 9.81
CA GLN A 430 -39.43 18.54 11.24
C GLN A 430 -38.15 19.36 11.48
N LYS A 431 -38.19 20.34 12.39
CA LYS A 431 -36.98 21.05 12.81
C LYS A 431 -36.39 20.35 14.04
N VAL A 432 -35.29 19.61 13.84
CA VAL A 432 -34.65 18.74 14.84
C VAL A 432 -33.42 19.37 15.51
N GLY A 433 -32.95 20.52 15.02
CA GLY A 433 -31.90 21.30 15.66
C GLY A 433 -32.00 22.81 15.37
N GLN A 434 -31.42 23.63 16.23
CA GLN A 434 -31.23 25.06 16.06
C GLN A 434 -29.74 25.43 16.06
N TYR A 435 -29.41 26.48 15.30
CA TYR A 435 -28.14 27.18 15.36
C TYR A 435 -27.89 27.78 16.75
N TRP A 436 -26.69 27.61 17.29
CA TRP A 436 -26.25 28.24 18.53
C TRP A 436 -24.77 28.66 18.51
N ASN A 437 -23.87 27.70 18.21
CA ASN A 437 -22.41 27.84 18.17
C ASN A 437 -21.79 27.59 16.78
N GLY A 438 -22.52 26.94 15.86
CA GLY A 438 -21.99 26.40 14.61
C GLY A 438 -21.38 27.41 13.64
N GLY A 439 -20.50 26.93 12.76
CA GLY A 439 -19.92 27.75 11.71
C GLY A 439 -20.93 28.18 10.64
N ALA A 440 -20.75 29.38 10.07
CA ALA A 440 -21.54 29.86 8.94
C ALA A 440 -20.72 29.77 7.63
N GLY A 441 -20.94 28.72 6.84
CA GLY A 441 -20.20 28.46 5.61
C GLY A 441 -20.75 27.29 4.82
N ALA A 442 -20.25 27.10 3.59
CA ALA A 442 -20.40 25.84 2.89
C ALA A 442 -19.60 24.73 3.61
N GLY A 443 -19.93 23.48 3.30
CA GLY A 443 -19.30 22.30 3.88
C GLY A 443 -20.06 21.06 3.46
N THR A 444 -19.86 20.00 4.22
CA THR A 444 -20.30 18.62 4.02
C THR A 444 -20.88 18.08 5.32
N GLY A 445 -21.78 17.12 5.24
CA GLY A 445 -22.45 16.52 6.39
C GLY A 445 -22.63 15.02 6.26
N ALA A 446 -22.82 14.36 7.40
CA ALA A 446 -23.10 12.95 7.50
C ALA A 446 -23.90 12.65 8.78
N TYR A 447 -24.61 11.54 8.78
CA TYR A 447 -25.32 11.00 9.94
C TYR A 447 -24.54 9.79 10.48
N TYR A 448 -24.50 9.65 11.81
CA TYR A 448 -23.79 8.57 12.51
C TYR A 448 -24.79 7.88 13.45
N PRO A 449 -25.28 6.67 13.11
CA PRO A 449 -26.38 6.03 13.82
C PRO A 449 -26.04 5.58 15.25
N GLU A 450 -24.81 5.17 15.52
CA GLU A 450 -24.38 4.59 16.80
C GLU A 450 -24.45 5.59 17.95
N LEU A 451 -24.20 6.88 17.66
CA LEU A 451 -24.37 7.99 18.60
C LEU A 451 -25.68 8.78 18.40
N ASP A 452 -26.47 8.46 17.37
CA ASP A 452 -27.60 9.26 16.87
C ASP A 452 -27.24 10.76 16.77
N ILE A 453 -26.29 11.09 15.89
CA ILE A 453 -25.86 12.48 15.64
C ILE A 453 -25.84 12.82 14.15
N PHE A 454 -26.03 14.10 13.84
CA PHE A 454 -25.68 14.67 12.55
C PHE A 454 -24.43 15.55 12.70
N LEU A 455 -23.34 15.17 12.03
CA LEU A 455 -22.07 15.91 11.99
C LEU A 455 -21.97 16.71 10.70
N ARG A 456 -21.32 17.88 10.75
CA ARG A 456 -20.92 18.64 9.56
C ARG A 456 -19.63 19.43 9.71
N THR A 457 -19.01 19.71 8.57
CA THR A 457 -17.96 20.73 8.44
C THR A 457 -18.59 22.14 8.30
N ALA A 458 -18.07 23.12 9.04
CA ALA A 458 -18.43 24.53 8.89
C ALA A 458 -17.43 25.47 9.60
N SER A 459 -16.83 26.41 8.86
CA SER A 459 -15.70 27.21 9.37
C SER A 459 -14.51 26.31 9.76
N ASP A 460 -13.65 26.83 10.64
CA ASP A 460 -12.47 26.24 11.26
C ASP A 460 -12.75 25.08 12.25
N LYS A 461 -13.99 24.59 12.35
CA LYS A 461 -14.41 23.61 13.38
C LYS A 461 -15.45 22.63 12.86
N PHE A 462 -15.53 21.48 13.52
CA PHE A 462 -16.65 20.57 13.35
C PHE A 462 -17.87 21.09 14.13
N THR A 463 -19.06 20.80 13.62
CA THR A 463 -20.35 21.18 14.22
C THR A 463 -21.28 19.96 14.19
N TYR A 464 -21.86 19.56 15.32
CA TYR A 464 -22.84 18.46 15.37
C TYR A 464 -24.09 18.79 16.18
N TRP A 465 -25.17 18.05 15.91
CA TRP A 465 -26.39 18.01 16.74
C TRP A 465 -26.62 16.58 17.26
N ASP A 466 -26.96 16.49 18.54
CA ASP A 466 -27.44 15.29 19.25
C ASP A 466 -28.91 15.04 18.90
N LEU A 467 -29.21 13.96 18.18
CA LEU A 467 -30.57 13.63 17.75
C LEU A 467 -31.34 12.79 18.80
N GLY A 468 -30.65 12.19 19.77
CA GLY A 468 -31.28 11.70 21.01
C GLY A 468 -32.00 12.81 21.79
N ASN A 469 -31.61 14.08 21.58
CA ASN A 469 -32.29 15.29 22.05
C ASN A 469 -33.05 16.07 20.94
N ALA A 470 -33.38 15.44 19.81
CA ALA A 470 -33.96 16.08 18.62
C ALA A 470 -35.17 17.00 18.89
N GLY A 471 -35.11 18.22 18.36
CA GLY A 471 -36.23 19.16 18.34
C GLY A 471 -35.82 20.62 18.12
N PRO A 472 -36.76 21.57 18.06
CA PRO A 472 -36.47 22.96 17.73
C PRO A 472 -35.66 23.71 18.82
N GLY A 473 -35.48 23.10 20.00
CA GLY A 473 -34.62 23.60 21.08
C GLY A 473 -33.21 22.99 21.13
N ASN A 474 -32.97 21.89 20.41
CA ASN A 474 -31.69 21.17 20.38
C ASN A 474 -30.58 22.04 19.78
N ARG A 475 -29.43 22.16 20.45
CA ARG A 475 -28.35 23.08 20.04
C ARG A 475 -27.22 22.33 19.34
N ASP A 476 -26.50 23.05 18.48
CA ASP A 476 -25.23 22.56 17.98
C ASP A 476 -24.11 22.66 19.02
N TYR A 477 -23.26 21.64 18.99
CA TYR A 477 -21.97 21.59 19.66
C TYR A 477 -20.88 21.80 18.62
N THR A 478 -19.79 22.46 19.00
CA THR A 478 -18.62 22.64 18.14
C THR A 478 -17.37 22.16 18.83
N PHE A 479 -16.51 21.47 18.09
CA PHE A 479 -15.27 20.91 18.58
C PHE A 479 -14.14 21.05 17.55
N VAL A 480 -12.92 20.90 18.04
CA VAL A 480 -11.72 20.61 17.24
C VAL A 480 -11.25 19.26 17.75
N PRO A 481 -11.15 18.22 16.92
CA PRO A 481 -10.60 16.93 17.34
C PRO A 481 -9.12 17.09 17.68
N ASP A 482 -8.60 16.15 18.44
CA ASP A 482 -7.16 16.02 18.61
C ASP A 482 -6.55 15.48 17.30
N ASP A 483 -5.49 16.13 16.80
CA ASP A 483 -4.73 15.72 15.61
C ASP A 483 -3.28 15.48 16.08
N PRO A 484 -2.93 14.22 16.42
CA PRO A 484 -1.58 13.90 16.92
C PRO A 484 -0.46 14.27 15.93
N SER A 485 -0.76 14.34 14.63
CA SER A 485 0.22 14.71 13.61
C SER A 485 0.45 16.23 13.54
N GLY A 486 -0.53 17.03 13.97
CA GLY A 486 -0.58 18.48 13.78
C GLY A 486 -0.61 18.96 12.31
N GLN A 487 -0.79 18.04 11.34
CA GLN A 487 -0.74 18.37 9.91
C GLN A 487 -2.09 18.85 9.35
N PHE A 488 -3.22 18.66 10.06
CA PHE A 488 -4.54 19.01 9.55
C PHE A 488 -4.79 20.53 9.57
N ASN A 489 -4.98 21.10 8.37
CA ASN A 489 -5.28 22.52 8.23
C ASN A 489 -6.78 22.77 8.45
N PHE A 490 -7.20 22.94 9.70
CA PHE A 490 -8.58 23.30 10.07
C PHE A 490 -9.09 24.56 9.36
N GLY A 491 -8.22 25.50 8.98
CA GLY A 491 -8.57 26.66 8.15
C GLY A 491 -9.06 26.33 6.73
N LYS A 492 -8.82 25.10 6.25
CA LYS A 492 -9.34 24.54 4.99
C LYS A 492 -10.56 23.62 5.18
N LEU A 493 -10.97 23.28 6.40
CA LEU A 493 -12.05 22.33 6.69
C LEU A 493 -13.34 22.51 5.86
N PRO A 494 -13.81 23.74 5.53
CA PRO A 494 -14.99 23.96 4.68
C PRO A 494 -14.88 23.47 3.22
N ALA A 495 -13.68 23.10 2.76
CA ALA A 495 -13.43 22.59 1.41
C ALA A 495 -13.43 21.05 1.32
N PHE A 496 -13.34 20.35 2.46
CA PHE A 496 -13.21 18.90 2.53
C PHE A 496 -14.52 18.16 2.20
N GLY A 497 -14.36 17.05 1.50
CA GLY A 497 -15.34 15.97 1.48
C GLY A 497 -15.41 15.34 2.86
N MET A 498 -16.60 14.91 3.28
CA MET A 498 -16.80 14.12 4.48
C MET A 498 -18.01 13.21 4.24
N ASP A 499 -17.88 11.93 4.59
CA ASP A 499 -19.00 11.00 4.68
C ASP A 499 -18.69 9.94 5.76
N TYR A 500 -19.70 9.19 6.19
CA TYR A 500 -19.56 8.19 7.26
C TYR A 500 -19.19 6.80 6.71
N ASP A 501 -18.28 6.12 7.39
CA ASP A 501 -17.91 4.72 7.19
C ASP A 501 -18.66 3.84 8.19
N PRO A 502 -19.70 3.08 7.78
CA PRO A 502 -20.47 2.20 8.65
C PRO A 502 -19.79 0.87 8.97
N VAL A 503 -18.68 0.54 8.31
CA VAL A 503 -17.89 -0.67 8.62
C VAL A 503 -16.93 -0.32 9.75
N GLN A 504 -16.10 0.71 9.53
CA GLN A 504 -15.05 1.15 10.44
C GLN A 504 -15.49 2.25 11.44
N LYS A 505 -16.80 2.51 11.53
CA LYS A 505 -17.48 3.37 12.53
C LYS A 505 -16.82 4.74 12.75
N ARG A 506 -16.44 5.39 11.63
CA ARG A 506 -15.66 6.64 11.60
C ARG A 506 -16.05 7.53 10.43
N PHE A 507 -15.76 8.83 10.48
CA PHE A 507 -15.99 9.72 9.34
C PHE A 507 -14.71 9.86 8.51
N MET A 508 -14.79 9.65 7.20
CA MET A 508 -13.62 9.80 6.32
C MET A 508 -13.67 11.14 5.60
N LEU A 509 -12.56 11.88 5.65
CA LEU A 509 -12.41 13.21 5.08
C LEU A 509 -11.34 13.26 4.00
N TRP A 510 -11.66 13.87 2.85
CA TRP A 510 -10.74 14.06 1.74
C TRP A 510 -10.66 15.52 1.31
N GLY A 511 -9.45 16.04 1.12
CA GLY A 511 -9.17 17.47 0.88
C GLY A 511 -8.70 17.82 -0.54
N GLY A 512 -8.56 16.82 -1.41
CA GLY A 512 -7.76 16.90 -2.63
C GLY A 512 -6.42 16.18 -2.45
N GLY A 513 -5.78 15.78 -3.55
CA GLY A 513 -4.54 14.99 -3.48
C GLY A 513 -4.81 13.54 -3.07
N GLY A 514 -3.75 12.84 -2.62
CA GLY A 514 -3.86 11.49 -2.06
C GLY A 514 -4.21 11.41 -0.56
N THR A 515 -4.16 12.51 0.19
CA THR A 515 -4.31 12.46 1.66
C THR A 515 -5.78 12.35 2.08
N VAL A 516 -6.11 11.24 2.74
CA VAL A 516 -7.37 11.02 3.47
C VAL A 516 -7.12 11.12 4.98
N TRP A 517 -8.17 11.44 5.72
CA TRP A 517 -8.17 11.54 7.18
C TRP A 517 -9.38 10.82 7.77
N ALA A 518 -9.16 9.99 8.78
CA ALA A 518 -10.23 9.39 9.58
C ALA A 518 -10.50 10.25 10.82
N LEU A 519 -11.76 10.63 11.04
CA LEU A 519 -12.24 11.28 12.25
C LEU A 519 -13.00 10.26 13.09
N GLN A 520 -12.38 9.84 14.20
CA GLN A 520 -13.00 8.96 15.18
C GLN A 520 -13.87 9.75 16.16
N ALA A 521 -15.02 9.19 16.48
CA ALA A 521 -15.93 9.72 17.49
C ALA A 521 -15.69 9.05 18.87
N PRO A 522 -15.87 9.79 19.98
CA PRO A 522 -15.85 9.21 21.32
C PRO A 522 -17.02 8.22 21.53
N GLU A 523 -16.87 7.30 22.48
CA GLU A 523 -17.90 6.29 22.86
C GLU A 523 -19.29 6.86 23.20
N THR A 524 -19.37 8.13 23.58
CA THR A 524 -20.61 8.81 24.00
C THR A 524 -20.66 10.23 23.46
N VAL A 525 -21.86 10.81 23.37
CA VAL A 525 -22.09 12.13 22.77
C VAL A 525 -21.51 13.27 23.63
N GLN A 526 -20.25 13.65 23.37
CA GLN A 526 -19.55 14.74 24.05
C GLN A 526 -18.60 15.51 23.10
N PRO A 527 -18.26 16.79 23.41
CA PRO A 527 -17.44 17.63 22.53
C PRO A 527 -15.91 17.45 22.71
N THR A 528 -15.48 16.35 23.33
CA THR A 528 -14.08 16.01 23.67
C THR A 528 -13.84 14.53 23.46
N GLY A 529 -12.59 14.10 23.22
CA GLY A 529 -12.29 12.70 22.89
C GLY A 529 -12.60 12.31 21.44
N TRP A 530 -12.74 13.31 20.56
CA TRP A 530 -12.69 13.11 19.11
C TRP A 530 -11.23 13.15 18.65
N THR A 531 -10.80 12.20 17.84
CA THR A 531 -9.43 12.14 17.28
C THR A 531 -9.46 12.14 15.75
N LEU A 532 -8.45 12.75 15.13
CA LEU A 532 -8.34 12.93 13.69
C LEU A 532 -7.01 12.37 13.21
N VAL A 533 -7.07 11.18 12.62
CA VAL A 533 -5.90 10.37 12.22
C VAL A 533 -5.70 10.50 10.71
N LYS A 534 -4.49 10.88 10.31
CA LYS A 534 -4.08 10.87 8.90
C LYS A 534 -3.98 9.42 8.44
N GLN A 535 -4.58 9.10 7.29
CA GLN A 535 -4.51 7.75 6.73
C GLN A 535 -3.13 7.47 6.08
N PRO A 536 -2.79 6.19 5.79
CA PRO A 536 -1.52 5.81 5.17
C PRO A 536 -1.17 6.61 3.91
N SER A 537 0.12 6.64 3.58
CA SER A 537 0.59 7.32 2.36
C SER A 537 0.43 6.37 1.17
N PRO A 538 -0.36 6.73 0.14
CA PRO A 538 -0.65 5.84 -0.99
C PRO A 538 0.58 5.56 -1.86
N ASN A 539 0.70 4.31 -2.31
CA ASN A 539 1.72 3.80 -3.22
C ASN A 539 1.31 3.94 -4.69
N ALA A 540 0.01 3.87 -4.98
CA ALA A 540 -0.56 3.96 -6.31
C ALA A 540 -0.75 5.43 -6.79
N PRO A 541 -1.10 5.65 -8.07
CA PRO A 541 -1.38 6.99 -8.58
C PRO A 541 -2.56 7.65 -7.86
N VAL A 542 -2.39 8.88 -7.39
CA VAL A 542 -3.40 9.60 -6.59
C VAL A 542 -4.24 10.59 -7.40
N PRO A 543 -5.44 10.97 -6.90
CA PRO A 543 -6.13 12.18 -7.35
C PRO A 543 -5.24 13.42 -7.24
N LEU A 544 -5.41 14.40 -8.14
CA LEU A 544 -4.69 15.68 -8.05
C LEU A 544 -5.35 16.64 -7.06
N ASP A 545 -4.55 17.54 -6.49
CA ASP A 545 -4.98 18.63 -5.57
C ASP A 545 -6.05 19.58 -6.15
N ASP A 546 -6.17 19.72 -7.48
CA ASP A 546 -7.23 20.57 -8.07
C ASP A 546 -8.61 19.89 -8.00
N VAL A 547 -9.36 20.32 -6.99
CA VAL A 547 -10.76 20.01 -6.73
C VAL A 547 -11.69 21.23 -6.94
N GLY A 548 -11.17 22.34 -7.46
CA GLY A 548 -11.93 23.56 -7.75
C GLY A 548 -12.44 24.28 -6.49
N THR A 549 -13.74 24.58 -6.44
CA THR A 549 -14.35 25.41 -5.37
C THR A 549 -14.76 24.63 -4.11
N GLY A 550 -14.37 23.35 -4.02
CA GLY A 550 -14.59 22.47 -2.86
C GLY A 550 -15.17 21.11 -3.22
N ILE A 551 -14.97 20.13 -2.33
CA ILE A 551 -15.41 18.73 -2.44
C ILE A 551 -16.80 18.60 -1.77
N LEU A 552 -17.69 19.53 -2.10
CA LEU A 552 -18.96 19.73 -1.40
C LEU A 552 -19.97 18.66 -1.82
N GLY A 553 -19.89 17.50 -1.15
CA GLY A 553 -20.61 16.27 -1.54
C GLY A 553 -20.06 15.64 -2.82
N LYS A 554 -18.74 15.72 -3.02
CA LYS A 554 -18.00 15.02 -4.11
C LYS A 554 -17.15 13.86 -3.58
N TRP A 555 -17.41 13.43 -2.36
CA TRP A 555 -16.78 12.34 -1.63
C TRP A 555 -17.93 11.64 -0.91
N LYS A 556 -18.14 10.35 -1.18
CA LYS A 556 -19.22 9.56 -0.59
C LYS A 556 -18.75 8.12 -0.34
N PHE A 557 -19.23 7.52 0.75
CA PHE A 557 -19.10 6.09 0.99
C PHE A 557 -20.01 5.31 0.02
N ILE A 558 -19.55 4.17 -0.48
CA ILE A 558 -20.27 3.34 -1.44
C ILE A 558 -20.56 1.97 -0.82
N PRO A 559 -21.77 1.74 -0.26
CA PRO A 559 -22.13 0.46 0.37
C PRO A 559 -22.03 -0.76 -0.56
N ASN A 560 -22.16 -0.56 -1.87
CA ASN A 560 -21.98 -1.64 -2.85
C ASN A 560 -20.51 -2.04 -3.07
N LEU A 561 -19.55 -1.27 -2.53
CA LEU A 561 -18.10 -1.45 -2.68
C LEU A 561 -17.33 -1.38 -1.35
N ASN A 562 -17.97 -1.05 -0.22
CA ASN A 562 -17.36 -0.70 1.09
C ASN A 562 -16.20 0.31 1.02
N ALA A 563 -16.15 1.10 -0.05
CA ALA A 563 -15.05 1.99 -0.39
C ALA A 563 -15.55 3.42 -0.64
N PHE A 564 -14.64 4.39 -0.66
CA PHE A 564 -14.99 5.79 -0.90
C PHE A 564 -14.78 6.16 -2.36
N LEU A 565 -15.78 6.80 -2.97
CA LEU A 565 -15.73 7.24 -4.36
C LEU A 565 -15.74 8.77 -4.45
N THR A 566 -14.95 9.30 -5.39
CA THR A 566 -14.79 10.73 -5.58
C THR A 566 -14.80 11.19 -7.04
N LEU A 567 -15.20 12.45 -7.24
CA LEU A 567 -15.28 13.13 -8.53
C LEU A 567 -14.25 14.26 -8.63
N GLN A 568 -13.14 13.98 -9.33
CA GLN A 568 -11.99 14.88 -9.46
C GLN A 568 -11.85 15.41 -10.91
N GLY A 569 -11.21 16.57 -11.09
CA GLY A 569 -10.78 17.05 -12.41
C GLY A 569 -11.95 17.64 -13.22
N HIS A 570 -12.16 18.94 -13.06
CA HIS A 570 -13.40 19.62 -13.44
C HIS A 570 -13.88 19.48 -14.89
N THR A 571 -13.00 19.22 -15.88
CA THR A 571 -13.42 18.97 -17.28
C THR A 571 -13.48 17.48 -17.61
N LEU A 572 -12.63 16.66 -17.01
CA LEU A 572 -12.49 15.23 -17.30
C LEU A 572 -13.48 14.36 -16.53
N GLY A 573 -13.89 14.78 -15.32
CA GLY A 573 -14.73 13.96 -14.44
C GLY A 573 -14.07 12.63 -14.12
N ASN A 574 -12.82 12.67 -13.65
CA ASN A 574 -12.13 11.47 -13.19
C ASN A 574 -12.88 10.90 -11.99
N ILE A 575 -13.27 9.63 -12.08
CA ILE A 575 -13.80 8.87 -10.95
C ILE A 575 -12.65 8.11 -10.34
N TRP A 576 -12.40 8.38 -9.07
CA TRP A 576 -11.43 7.65 -8.26
C TRP A 576 -12.15 6.90 -7.15
N ILE A 577 -11.62 5.74 -6.80
CA ILE A 577 -11.99 4.99 -5.60
C ILE A 577 -10.79 4.98 -4.67
N TYR A 578 -11.07 5.05 -3.37
CA TYR A 578 -10.12 4.92 -2.26
C TYR A 578 -10.54 3.71 -1.42
N LYS A 579 -9.63 2.77 -1.19
CA LYS A 579 -9.83 1.65 -0.26
C LYS A 579 -9.53 2.14 1.16
N PRO A 580 -10.52 2.20 2.08
CA PRO A 580 -10.24 2.51 3.48
C PRO A 580 -9.39 1.40 4.11
N VAL A 581 -8.67 1.73 5.18
CA VAL A 581 -7.98 0.75 6.02
C VAL A 581 -9.02 -0.10 6.78
N GLY A 582 -8.85 -1.41 6.85
CA GLY A 582 -9.86 -2.37 7.32
C GLY A 582 -11.02 -2.53 6.33
N TRP A 583 -10.73 -2.70 5.04
CA TRP A 583 -11.75 -2.92 4.01
C TRP A 583 -12.22 -4.37 3.97
N VAL A 584 -13.55 -4.56 4.01
CA VAL A 584 -14.18 -5.89 3.90
C VAL A 584 -15.04 -5.97 2.65
N ARG A 585 -14.93 -7.06 1.89
CA ARG A 585 -15.69 -7.26 0.63
C ARG A 585 -17.22 -7.26 0.87
N PRO A 586 -17.99 -6.35 0.23
CA PRO A 586 -19.45 -6.31 0.38
C PRO A 586 -20.17 -7.56 -0.11
N GLY A 587 -21.30 -7.88 0.53
CA GLY A 587 -22.18 -8.98 0.13
C GLY A 587 -21.75 -10.34 0.69
N ASN A 588 -20.50 -10.49 1.09
CA ASN A 588 -20.20 -11.32 2.25
C ASN A 588 -20.93 -10.70 3.44
N THR A 589 -21.64 -11.51 4.22
CA THR A 589 -21.74 -11.22 5.64
C THR A 589 -20.33 -11.22 6.19
N VAL A 590 -19.99 -10.23 7.02
CA VAL A 590 -19.13 -10.52 8.17
C VAL A 590 -19.94 -11.53 8.98
N VAL A 591 -19.71 -12.80 8.64
CA VAL A 591 -19.76 -13.84 9.64
C VAL A 591 -18.50 -13.60 10.46
N ASP A 592 -18.71 -13.69 11.75
CA ASP A 592 -17.76 -13.63 12.86
C ASP A 592 -18.33 -14.81 13.67
N SER A 593 -17.81 -16.00 13.36
CA SER A 593 -18.50 -17.27 13.58
C SER A 593 -18.50 -17.73 15.04
N ASP A 594 -17.67 -17.10 15.87
CA ASP A 594 -17.48 -17.33 17.31
C ASP A 594 -17.62 -16.08 18.19
N GLU A 595 -17.80 -14.89 17.59
CA GLU A 595 -18.09 -13.59 18.22
C GLU A 595 -16.87 -12.88 18.85
N ASP A 596 -15.68 -12.96 18.24
CA ASP A 596 -14.42 -12.36 18.74
C ASP A 596 -14.15 -10.92 18.26
N GLY A 597 -14.64 -10.55 17.07
CA GLY A 597 -14.46 -9.24 16.45
C GLY A 597 -13.73 -9.24 15.10
N MET A 598 -13.12 -10.35 14.69
CA MET A 598 -12.60 -10.58 13.34
C MET A 598 -13.70 -11.16 12.40
N PRO A 599 -13.60 -10.95 11.08
CA PRO A 599 -14.48 -11.63 10.11
C PRO A 599 -13.93 -12.98 9.63
N ASP A 600 -14.81 -13.98 9.46
CA ASP A 600 -14.48 -15.32 8.92
C ASP A 600 -13.62 -15.22 7.65
N VAL A 601 -13.88 -14.20 6.84
CA VAL A 601 -13.24 -13.95 5.54
C VAL A 601 -11.81 -13.43 5.68
N TYR A 602 -11.53 -12.61 6.71
CA TYR A 602 -10.18 -12.16 7.05
C TYR A 602 -9.40 -13.34 7.65
N GLU A 603 -10.00 -14.06 8.59
CA GLU A 603 -9.39 -15.23 9.25
C GLU A 603 -9.00 -16.32 8.23
N ASN A 604 -9.94 -16.74 7.37
CA ASN A 604 -9.65 -17.68 6.27
C ASN A 604 -8.62 -17.14 5.25
N GLN A 605 -8.43 -15.82 5.14
CA GLN A 605 -7.47 -15.20 4.23
C GLN A 605 -6.05 -15.21 4.84
N HIS A 606 -5.94 -14.97 6.14
CA HIS A 606 -4.70 -14.90 6.91
C HIS A 606 -4.40 -16.19 7.73
N GLY A 607 -5.12 -17.28 7.46
CA GLY A 607 -4.81 -18.63 7.98
C GLY A 607 -5.27 -18.91 9.42
N LEU A 608 -6.07 -18.03 10.01
CA LEU A 608 -6.68 -18.14 11.34
C LEU A 608 -7.91 -19.09 11.29
N ASP A 609 -8.36 -19.61 12.43
CA ASP A 609 -9.50 -20.56 12.51
C ASP A 609 -10.77 -19.84 12.99
N PRO A 610 -11.75 -19.53 12.11
CA PRO A 610 -12.96 -18.76 12.41
C PRO A 610 -14.02 -19.56 13.20
N LEU A 611 -13.56 -20.32 14.18
CA LEU A 611 -14.31 -21.13 15.12
C LEU A 611 -13.61 -21.22 16.50
N ASP A 612 -12.49 -20.51 16.70
CA ASP A 612 -11.70 -20.49 17.95
C ASP A 612 -11.36 -19.03 18.40
N PRO A 613 -12.27 -18.36 19.15
CA PRO A 613 -12.21 -16.92 19.47
C PRO A 613 -11.11 -16.53 20.47
N ASP A 614 -10.22 -17.48 20.80
CA ASP A 614 -8.97 -17.22 21.49
C ASP A 614 -7.86 -16.80 20.47
N ASP A 615 -8.07 -16.89 19.15
CA ASP A 615 -7.08 -16.55 18.11
C ASP A 615 -7.01 -15.08 17.67
N ALA A 616 -8.05 -14.26 17.90
CA ALA A 616 -7.91 -12.79 17.97
C ALA A 616 -6.80 -12.31 18.91
N GLN A 617 -6.52 -13.08 19.97
CA GLN A 617 -5.51 -12.79 20.99
C GLN A 617 -4.23 -13.61 20.78
N GLN A 618 -4.12 -14.35 19.69
CA GLN A 618 -2.86 -14.91 19.21
C GLN A 618 -2.13 -13.87 18.35
N ASP A 619 -0.87 -14.19 18.09
CA ASP A 619 0.13 -13.39 17.39
C ASP A 619 0.72 -14.37 16.37
N ALA A 620 0.21 -14.33 15.13
CA ALA A 620 0.36 -15.43 14.19
C ALA A 620 1.64 -15.38 13.34
N ASP A 621 2.36 -14.26 13.33
CA ASP A 621 3.72 -14.15 12.75
C ASP A 621 4.84 -13.85 13.78
N GLY A 622 4.50 -13.41 15.00
CA GLY A 622 5.43 -13.18 16.10
C GLY A 622 5.96 -11.74 16.22
N ASP A 623 5.33 -10.75 15.58
CA ASP A 623 5.71 -9.32 15.67
C ASP A 623 5.38 -8.67 17.03
N GLY A 624 4.41 -9.21 17.76
CA GLY A 624 3.98 -8.73 19.08
C GLY A 624 2.74 -7.85 19.09
N LEU A 625 2.10 -7.62 17.95
CA LEU A 625 0.67 -7.28 17.85
C LEU A 625 -0.18 -8.55 17.96
N SER A 626 -1.43 -8.42 18.39
CA SER A 626 -2.41 -9.51 18.27
C SER A 626 -3.17 -9.44 16.95
N ASN A 627 -3.59 -10.58 16.42
CA ASN A 627 -4.30 -10.71 15.12
C ASN A 627 -5.50 -9.73 15.01
N LEU A 628 -6.21 -9.49 16.11
CA LEU A 628 -7.33 -8.55 16.18
C LEU A 628 -6.90 -7.07 16.25
N GLU A 629 -5.73 -6.75 16.81
CA GLU A 629 -5.14 -5.41 16.75
C GLU A 629 -4.61 -5.10 15.36
N GLU A 630 -4.08 -6.10 14.66
CA GLU A 630 -3.67 -6.02 13.26
C GLU A 630 -4.85 -5.84 12.30
N TYR A 631 -5.93 -6.60 12.49
CA TYR A 631 -7.19 -6.38 11.76
C TYR A 631 -7.72 -4.94 11.93
N GLN A 632 -7.57 -4.36 13.13
CA GLN A 632 -7.95 -2.97 13.42
C GLN A 632 -6.94 -1.93 12.87
N ALA A 633 -5.68 -2.32 12.68
CA ALA A 633 -4.63 -1.50 12.08
C ALA A 633 -4.62 -1.54 10.55
N GLY A 634 -5.13 -2.63 9.94
CA GLY A 634 -5.04 -2.95 8.52
C GLY A 634 -3.69 -3.54 8.09
N THR A 635 -3.05 -4.33 8.96
CA THR A 635 -1.84 -5.12 8.66
C THR A 635 -2.20 -6.60 8.40
N ASP A 636 -1.21 -7.38 7.97
CA ASP A 636 -1.35 -8.79 7.59
C ASP A 636 -0.70 -9.68 8.66
N PRO A 637 -1.46 -10.38 9.53
CA PRO A 637 -0.95 -11.14 10.67
C PRO A 637 -0.23 -12.46 10.30
N THR A 638 0.32 -12.51 9.08
CA THR A 638 1.21 -13.57 8.61
C THR A 638 2.55 -13.01 8.08
N VAL A 639 2.79 -11.70 8.25
CA VAL A 639 3.87 -10.94 7.61
C VAL A 639 4.44 -9.88 8.56
N ALA A 640 5.24 -10.32 9.54
CA ALA A 640 5.83 -9.49 10.61
C ALA A 640 6.37 -8.13 10.12
N ASP A 641 5.59 -7.07 10.38
CA ASP A 641 5.59 -5.85 9.55
C ASP A 641 6.60 -4.81 10.07
N THR A 642 7.88 -5.19 9.97
CA THR A 642 9.00 -4.43 10.52
C THR A 642 9.29 -3.13 9.72
N GLN A 643 9.48 -1.96 10.36
CA GLN A 643 9.79 -1.75 11.77
C GLN A 643 9.32 -0.38 12.29
N ARG A 644 8.36 -0.38 13.23
CA ARG A 644 8.39 0.60 14.33
C ARG A 644 9.67 0.30 15.15
N PRO A 645 10.33 1.28 15.80
CA PRO A 645 11.62 1.02 16.44
C PRO A 645 11.50 -0.04 17.55
N VAL A 646 12.09 -1.22 17.41
CA VAL A 646 11.87 -2.34 18.34
C VAL A 646 12.45 -1.98 19.71
N ILE A 647 11.57 -1.67 20.65
CA ILE A 647 11.94 -1.24 21.99
C ILE A 647 11.75 -2.35 23.01
N SER A 648 12.85 -2.83 23.58
CA SER A 648 12.85 -3.77 24.69
C SER A 648 13.31 -3.08 25.97
N LEU A 649 12.58 -3.30 27.07
CA LEU A 649 13.07 -2.95 28.41
C LEU A 649 14.19 -3.94 28.79
N LEU A 650 15.42 -3.44 28.85
CA LEU A 650 16.61 -4.19 29.31
C LEU A 650 16.69 -4.25 30.85
N SER A 651 16.06 -3.29 31.53
CA SER A 651 15.97 -3.22 32.98
C SER A 651 14.75 -2.38 33.37
N PRO A 652 13.99 -2.77 34.41
CA PRO A 652 14.07 -4.05 35.12
C PRO A 652 13.62 -5.22 34.24
N THR A 653 13.81 -6.45 34.71
CA THR A 653 13.31 -7.68 34.07
C THR A 653 11.98 -8.14 34.68
N GLU A 654 11.24 -9.02 33.98
CA GLU A 654 9.94 -9.54 34.42
C GLU A 654 10.03 -10.23 35.80
N GLY A 655 9.10 -9.88 36.69
CA GLY A 655 9.05 -10.38 38.06
C GLY A 655 10.13 -9.81 38.99
N ALA A 656 10.95 -8.85 38.55
CA ALA A 656 12.00 -8.27 39.38
C ALA A 656 11.43 -7.58 40.64
N THR A 657 11.99 -7.90 41.81
CA THR A 657 11.48 -7.40 43.09
C THR A 657 12.32 -6.24 43.60
N TYR A 658 11.68 -5.10 43.89
CA TYR A 658 12.32 -3.90 44.42
C TYR A 658 11.79 -3.55 45.82
N THR A 659 12.40 -2.56 46.47
CA THR A 659 11.97 -2.06 47.79
C THR A 659 11.46 -0.64 47.64
N ALA A 660 10.31 -0.30 48.23
CA ALA A 660 9.75 1.05 48.15
C ALA A 660 10.79 2.12 48.58
N GLY A 661 11.14 3.02 47.66
CA GLY A 661 12.19 4.03 47.82
C GLY A 661 13.61 3.65 47.38
N SER A 662 13.84 2.47 46.79
CA SER A 662 15.08 2.15 46.05
C SER A 662 15.12 2.89 44.70
N GLN A 663 16.31 3.18 44.17
CA GLN A 663 16.42 3.62 42.79
C GLN A 663 16.27 2.42 41.84
N ILE A 664 15.26 2.47 40.98
CA ILE A 664 14.98 1.46 39.95
C ILE A 664 15.50 2.03 38.63
N LEU A 665 16.50 1.37 38.04
CA LEU A 665 17.01 1.73 36.72
C LEU A 665 16.07 1.19 35.66
N LEU A 666 15.34 2.09 35.00
CA LEU A 666 14.63 1.81 33.77
C LEU A 666 15.61 2.04 32.62
N SER A 667 15.81 1.05 31.76
CA SER A 667 16.63 1.19 30.57
C SER A 667 16.09 0.38 29.41
N ALA A 668 16.17 0.92 28.21
CA ALA A 668 15.70 0.25 27.00
C ALA A 668 16.77 0.21 25.91
N ALA A 669 16.79 -0.89 25.15
CA ALA A 669 17.35 -0.89 23.80
C ALA A 669 16.27 -0.38 22.86
N VAL A 670 16.69 0.27 21.78
CA VAL A 670 15.84 0.51 20.62
C VAL A 670 16.64 0.04 19.42
N ASP A 671 16.23 -1.06 18.79
CA ASP A 671 16.70 -1.34 17.44
C ASP A 671 15.96 -0.40 16.50
N ALA A 672 16.72 0.36 15.72
CA ALA A 672 16.25 1.55 15.04
C ALA A 672 16.71 1.52 13.58
N ASP A 673 15.73 1.58 12.66
CA ASP A 673 15.97 1.50 11.23
C ASP A 673 17.10 2.44 10.75
N VAL A 674 17.76 2.04 9.66
CA VAL A 674 18.83 2.78 8.99
C VAL A 674 18.42 4.18 8.47
N ASN A 675 17.14 4.57 8.57
CA ASN A 675 16.59 5.90 8.28
C ASN A 675 15.91 6.60 9.49
N SER A 676 15.85 5.95 10.65
CA SER A 676 15.02 6.33 11.82
C SER A 676 15.14 7.80 12.29
N THR A 677 14.04 8.33 12.84
CA THR A 677 13.91 9.73 13.28
C THR A 677 13.66 9.93 14.79
N LEU A 678 13.75 8.83 15.54
CA LEU A 678 13.60 8.67 16.99
C LEU A 678 13.95 9.92 17.83
N THR A 679 12.92 10.48 18.47
CA THR A 679 13.04 11.68 19.31
C THR A 679 13.37 11.40 20.77
N GLY A 680 13.12 10.17 21.22
CA GLY A 680 13.48 9.70 22.57
C GLY A 680 12.75 8.42 22.96
N VAL A 681 13.02 7.97 24.19
CA VAL A 681 12.27 6.91 24.87
C VAL A 681 11.51 7.50 26.06
N GLU A 682 10.22 7.22 26.15
CA GLU A 682 9.36 7.54 27.29
C GLU A 682 9.20 6.32 28.20
N PHE A 683 9.36 6.48 29.51
CA PHE A 683 9.23 5.41 30.50
C PHE A 683 7.99 5.64 31.38
N TYR A 684 7.19 4.60 31.59
CA TYR A 684 5.92 4.63 32.31
C TYR A 684 5.90 3.66 33.49
N ALA A 685 5.08 3.96 34.50
CA ALA A 685 4.62 3.02 35.52
C ALA A 685 3.11 3.13 35.70
N ASP A 686 2.39 2.01 35.66
CA ASP A 686 0.93 1.90 35.76
C ASP A 686 0.17 2.81 34.76
N GLY A 687 0.74 2.97 33.55
CA GLY A 687 0.23 3.89 32.53
C GLY A 687 0.51 5.38 32.80
N VAL A 688 1.25 5.73 33.86
CA VAL A 688 1.67 7.10 34.18
C VAL A 688 3.10 7.34 33.71
N LEU A 689 3.29 8.37 32.87
CA LEU A 689 4.61 8.78 32.38
C LEU A 689 5.51 9.23 33.53
N LEU A 690 6.67 8.58 33.67
CA LEU A 690 7.71 8.92 34.64
C LEU A 690 8.72 9.92 34.05
N SER A 691 9.20 9.68 32.82
CA SER A 691 10.20 10.53 32.18
C SER A 691 10.34 10.25 30.68
N GLN A 692 10.90 11.22 29.95
CA GLN A 692 11.37 11.08 28.57
C GLN A 692 12.90 11.23 28.52
N VAL A 693 13.59 10.38 27.75
CA VAL A 693 15.05 10.39 27.55
C VAL A 693 15.33 10.54 26.06
N THR A 694 15.85 11.70 25.64
CA THR A 694 15.94 12.08 24.21
C THR A 694 17.30 11.79 23.56
N SER A 695 18.08 10.87 24.12
CA SER A 695 19.39 10.47 23.58
C SER A 695 19.91 9.21 24.27
N GLU A 696 20.61 8.36 23.53
CA GLU A 696 21.26 7.16 24.06
C GLU A 696 22.35 7.43 25.11
N PRO A 697 22.59 6.48 26.04
CA PRO A 697 21.78 5.28 26.27
C PRO A 697 20.44 5.66 26.93
N TYR A 698 19.34 5.05 26.49
CA TYR A 698 18.00 5.35 26.98
C TYR A 698 17.81 4.81 28.40
N GLN A 699 18.08 5.66 29.40
CA GLN A 699 18.15 5.29 30.81
C GLN A 699 17.53 6.34 31.73
N TYR A 700 16.67 5.90 32.66
CA TYR A 700 16.04 6.72 33.68
C TYR A 700 16.10 6.03 35.06
N ASN A 701 16.33 6.80 36.12
CA ASN A 701 16.35 6.27 37.49
C ASN A 701 15.07 6.69 38.23
N TRP A 702 14.07 5.81 38.24
CA TRP A 702 12.86 5.98 39.05
C TRP A 702 13.23 5.84 40.54
N SER A 703 12.67 6.67 41.43
CA SER A 703 13.15 6.76 42.82
C SER A 703 12.08 7.03 43.88
N ASP A 704 10.81 7.15 43.46
CA ASP A 704 9.63 7.38 44.30
C ASP A 704 8.55 6.31 44.09
N ALA A 705 8.93 5.14 43.60
CA ALA A 705 8.09 3.95 43.49
C ALA A 705 7.42 3.62 44.84
N SER A 706 6.09 3.54 44.84
CA SER A 706 5.26 3.11 45.96
C SER A 706 5.42 1.62 46.24
N ALA A 707 4.87 1.14 47.36
CA ALA A 707 4.76 -0.29 47.59
C ALA A 707 3.51 -0.86 46.88
N GLY A 708 3.69 -1.92 46.10
CA GLY A 708 2.67 -2.57 45.28
C GLY A 708 3.29 -3.31 44.10
N ASP A 709 2.45 -4.09 43.40
CA ASP A 709 2.78 -4.58 42.07
C ASP A 709 2.66 -3.41 41.09
N HIS A 710 3.69 -3.19 40.27
CA HIS A 710 3.78 -2.07 39.33
C HIS A 710 4.05 -2.59 37.91
N GLN A 711 3.39 -2.00 36.91
CA GLN A 711 3.53 -2.38 35.51
C GLN A 711 4.32 -1.31 34.74
N LEU A 712 5.43 -1.71 34.13
CA LEU A 712 6.39 -0.81 33.48
C LEU A 712 6.42 -1.02 31.97
N THR A 713 6.35 0.07 31.21
CA THR A 713 6.60 0.06 29.77
C THR A 713 7.59 1.16 29.38
N ALA A 714 8.32 0.92 28.31
CA ALA A 714 9.06 1.93 27.58
C ALA A 714 8.42 2.16 26.21
N VAL A 715 8.42 3.40 25.72
CA VAL A 715 7.85 3.78 24.43
C VAL A 715 8.93 4.49 23.61
N ALA A 716 9.34 3.91 22.48
CA ALA A 716 10.20 4.58 21.52
C ALA A 716 9.37 5.58 20.73
N VAL A 717 9.74 6.86 20.76
CA VAL A 717 8.96 7.95 20.16
C VAL A 717 9.56 8.34 18.82
N ASP A 718 9.21 7.61 17.75
CA ASP A 718 9.50 8.01 16.38
C ASP A 718 8.31 8.79 15.78
N PRO A 719 8.48 10.08 15.43
CA PRO A 719 7.42 10.94 14.91
C PRO A 719 7.12 10.73 13.41
N VAL A 720 7.82 9.82 12.73
CA VAL A 720 7.60 9.49 11.32
C VAL A 720 7.09 8.06 11.17
N ASP A 721 7.78 7.10 11.78
CA ASP A 721 7.52 5.66 11.58
C ASP A 721 6.62 5.07 12.69
N GLY A 722 6.33 5.86 13.73
CA GLY A 722 5.34 5.55 14.76
C GLY A 722 5.96 5.14 16.10
N ASN A 723 5.20 5.33 17.18
CA ASN A 723 5.65 4.92 18.50
C ASN A 723 5.54 3.39 18.64
N ALA A 724 6.65 2.74 18.98
CA ALA A 724 6.64 1.37 19.50
C ALA A 724 6.52 1.42 21.04
N THR A 725 5.84 0.44 21.62
CA THR A 725 5.78 0.25 23.08
C THR A 725 6.36 -1.12 23.40
N SER A 726 7.20 -1.21 24.43
CA SER A 726 7.75 -2.48 24.89
C SER A 726 6.66 -3.36 25.48
N GLY A 727 6.91 -4.67 25.55
CA GLY A 727 6.17 -5.54 26.46
C GLY A 727 6.12 -4.94 27.88
N SER A 728 4.99 -5.11 28.56
CA SER A 728 4.80 -4.60 29.92
C SER A 728 5.50 -5.51 30.92
N ILE A 729 6.41 -4.93 31.70
CA ILE A 729 7.19 -5.62 32.71
C ILE A 729 6.57 -5.40 34.09
N GLY A 730 6.08 -6.49 34.69
CA GLY A 730 5.60 -6.53 36.06
C GLY A 730 6.75 -6.58 37.06
N ILE A 731 6.77 -5.63 38.00
CA ILE A 731 7.70 -5.65 39.15
C ILE A 731 6.95 -5.60 40.47
N GLU A 732 7.40 -6.37 41.46
CA GLU A 732 6.88 -6.29 42.84
C GLU A 732 7.73 -5.30 43.63
N VAL A 733 7.22 -4.08 43.84
CA VAL A 733 7.88 -3.12 44.75
C VAL A 733 7.36 -3.39 46.16
N ARG A 734 8.13 -4.15 46.93
CA ARG A 734 7.74 -4.56 48.29
C ARG A 734 7.70 -3.38 49.26
N GLU A 735 6.70 -3.42 50.15
CA GLU A 735 6.73 -2.66 51.41
C GLU A 735 8.06 -2.96 52.12
N SER A 736 8.84 -1.92 52.44
CA SER A 736 10.23 -2.10 52.86
C SER A 736 10.35 -2.99 54.10
N THR A 737 10.86 -4.20 53.89
CA THR A 737 11.11 -5.27 54.87
C THR A 737 12.28 -4.97 55.82
N GLY A 738 12.62 -3.68 55.99
CA GLY A 738 13.55 -3.18 56.99
C GLY A 738 15.00 -3.52 56.69
N SER A 739 15.62 -2.70 55.83
CA SER A 739 17.06 -2.74 55.55
C SER A 739 17.91 -2.88 56.83
N ASN A 740 18.84 -3.84 56.81
CA ASN A 740 19.59 -4.31 57.97
C ASN A 740 21.01 -3.71 57.98
N GLU A 741 21.26 -2.71 58.82
CA GLU A 741 22.61 -2.21 59.08
C GLU A 741 23.35 -3.14 60.07
N VAL A 742 24.52 -3.63 59.68
CA VAL A 742 25.48 -4.31 60.57
C VAL A 742 26.85 -3.62 60.55
N ILE A 743 27.44 -3.45 61.73
CA ILE A 743 28.76 -2.83 61.90
C ILE A 743 29.76 -3.91 62.32
N LEU A 744 30.55 -4.38 61.35
CA LEU A 744 31.61 -5.37 61.55
C LEU A 744 32.87 -4.69 62.09
N GLN A 745 32.90 -4.39 63.40
CA GLN A 745 34.06 -3.78 64.06
C GLN A 745 34.54 -4.65 65.23
N ASN A 746 35.82 -5.05 65.22
CA ASN A 746 36.34 -6.06 66.15
C ASN A 746 36.15 -5.66 67.62
N GLY A 747 35.42 -6.48 68.39
CA GLY A 747 35.10 -6.23 69.81
C GLY A 747 33.88 -5.35 70.05
N VAL A 748 33.19 -4.90 69.00
CA VAL A 748 31.93 -4.14 69.06
C VAL A 748 30.77 -5.06 68.70
N ASN A 749 29.61 -4.91 69.36
CA ASN A 749 28.39 -5.69 69.14
C ASN A 749 28.56 -7.23 69.16
N GLY A 750 29.63 -7.73 69.79
CA GLY A 750 29.97 -9.16 69.84
C GLY A 750 30.77 -9.70 68.65
N TYR A 751 31.01 -8.89 67.61
CA TYR A 751 31.73 -9.29 66.42
C TYR A 751 33.25 -9.42 66.66
N SER A 752 33.87 -10.45 66.07
CA SER A 752 35.29 -10.79 66.25
C SER A 752 35.99 -11.28 64.98
N GLY A 753 35.35 -11.17 63.82
CA GLY A 753 35.81 -11.75 62.54
C GLY A 753 36.89 -10.96 61.79
N THR A 754 37.43 -9.87 62.34
CA THR A 754 38.47 -9.10 61.65
C THR A 754 39.83 -9.81 61.71
N ARG A 755 40.47 -9.96 60.56
CA ARG A 755 41.93 -10.15 60.45
C ARG A 755 42.57 -8.89 59.88
N ASP A 756 43.70 -8.43 60.40
CA ASP A 756 44.51 -7.40 59.76
C ASP A 756 46.03 -7.58 60.00
N SER A 757 46.85 -7.00 59.12
CA SER A 757 48.31 -6.96 59.22
C SER A 757 48.85 -5.92 58.22
N TYR A 758 50.14 -5.57 58.29
CA TYR A 758 50.80 -4.87 57.18
C TYR A 758 52.00 -5.66 56.66
N LEU A 759 52.24 -5.55 55.36
CA LEU A 759 53.41 -6.06 54.66
C LEU A 759 54.51 -5.00 54.66
N SER A 760 55.78 -5.38 54.80
CA SER A 760 56.89 -4.42 54.77
C SER A 760 58.14 -4.97 54.07
N LEU A 761 58.53 -4.31 52.97
CA LEU A 761 59.74 -4.61 52.20
C LEU A 761 61.02 -4.50 53.04
N TRP A 762 61.05 -3.57 53.99
CA TRP A 762 62.16 -3.41 54.93
C TRP A 762 62.33 -4.61 55.89
N HIS A 763 61.28 -5.43 56.03
CA HIS A 763 61.18 -6.52 56.99
C HIS A 763 60.58 -7.78 56.36
N GLY A 764 61.14 -8.20 55.21
CA GLY A 764 60.65 -9.25 54.32
C GLY A 764 59.97 -10.49 54.94
N ASN A 765 60.52 -11.01 56.05
CA ASN A 765 60.06 -12.23 56.72
C ASN A 765 59.39 -12.00 58.09
N LEU A 766 59.07 -10.75 58.46
CA LEU A 766 58.37 -10.47 59.72
C LEU A 766 56.86 -10.37 59.50
N ASN A 767 56.13 -10.95 60.44
CA ASN A 767 54.69 -10.80 60.57
C ASN A 767 54.35 -9.57 61.45
N PHE A 768 53.21 -8.93 61.17
CA PHE A 768 52.77 -7.71 61.87
C PHE A 768 51.30 -7.73 62.35
N GLY A 769 50.55 -8.83 62.17
CA GLY A 769 49.14 -9.02 62.61
C GLY A 769 48.92 -9.19 64.12
N SER A 770 49.68 -8.41 64.91
CA SER A 770 49.56 -8.24 66.36
C SER A 770 50.02 -6.83 66.79
N ARG A 771 50.18 -5.91 65.83
CA ARG A 771 50.51 -4.51 66.05
C ARG A 771 49.23 -3.72 66.15
N ALA A 772 49.06 -2.91 67.19
CA ALA A 772 47.95 -1.95 67.36
C ALA A 772 47.85 -0.84 66.27
N TYR A 773 48.55 -0.99 65.14
CA TYR A 773 48.54 -0.06 64.01
C TYR A 773 48.88 -0.78 62.69
N LEU A 774 48.25 -0.30 61.63
CA LEU A 774 48.60 -0.59 60.23
C LEU A 774 49.49 0.54 59.68
N LEU A 775 50.26 0.26 58.63
CA LEU A 775 51.36 1.11 58.16
C LEU A 775 51.49 1.05 56.62
N ASN A 776 50.93 2.07 55.96
CA ASN A 776 51.07 2.27 54.53
C ASN A 776 52.30 3.13 54.20
N HIS A 777 53.09 2.75 53.20
CA HIS A 777 54.14 3.60 52.63
C HIS A 777 54.35 3.30 51.14
N PRO A 778 54.29 4.29 50.24
CA PRO A 778 54.47 4.11 48.80
C PRO A 778 55.64 3.19 48.44
N GLY A 779 55.34 2.13 47.69
CA GLY A 779 56.29 1.11 47.21
C GLY A 779 56.88 0.15 48.26
N HIS A 780 56.72 0.41 49.57
CA HIS A 780 57.49 -0.25 50.64
C HIS A 780 56.64 -0.97 51.69
N CYS A 781 55.46 -0.45 52.03
CA CYS A 781 54.54 -1.09 52.96
C CYS A 781 53.09 -0.94 52.46
N ALA A 782 52.31 -2.01 52.57
CA ALA A 782 50.92 -2.09 52.16
C ALA A 782 50.15 -2.87 53.23
N ASP A 783 48.90 -2.50 53.47
CA ASP A 783 48.10 -3.09 54.56
C ASP A 783 47.22 -4.24 54.03
N LEU A 784 46.90 -5.20 54.89
CA LEU A 784 45.97 -6.30 54.62
C LEU A 784 44.84 -6.27 55.64
N LEU A 785 43.60 -6.43 55.18
CA LEU A 785 42.40 -6.42 56.03
C LEU A 785 41.35 -7.39 55.50
N ARG A 786 40.74 -8.17 56.39
CA ARG A 786 39.63 -9.08 56.08
C ARG A 786 38.60 -9.00 57.19
N PHE A 787 37.32 -8.98 56.84
CA PHE A 787 36.21 -9.18 57.77
C PHE A 787 35.59 -10.55 57.48
N SER A 788 35.14 -11.29 58.49
CA SER A 788 34.20 -12.39 58.26
C SER A 788 32.82 -11.80 58.06
N VAL A 789 32.36 -11.74 56.82
CA VAL A 789 31.08 -11.10 56.47
C VAL A 789 29.93 -12.08 56.63
N PHE A 790 30.08 -13.26 56.01
CA PHE A 790 28.99 -14.22 55.84
C PHE A 790 28.92 -15.27 56.95
N ALA A 791 27.71 -15.83 57.16
CA ALA A 791 27.43 -16.78 58.23
C ALA A 791 28.31 -18.05 58.22
N ASP A 792 28.73 -18.53 57.05
CA ASP A 792 29.65 -19.66 56.89
C ASP A 792 31.11 -19.30 57.28
N GLU A 793 31.44 -18.01 57.31
CA GLU A 793 32.71 -17.48 57.81
C GLU A 793 32.68 -17.10 59.30
N GLY A 794 31.52 -17.21 59.95
CA GLY A 794 31.26 -16.71 61.30
C GLY A 794 30.90 -15.21 61.37
N GLY A 795 30.52 -14.59 60.25
CA GLY A 795 29.95 -13.25 60.21
C GLY A 795 28.43 -13.23 60.43
N PRO A 796 27.80 -12.04 60.53
CA PRO A 796 26.37 -11.92 60.79
C PRO A 796 25.49 -11.84 59.52
N VAL A 797 26.06 -11.65 58.33
CA VAL A 797 25.30 -11.48 57.08
C VAL A 797 24.98 -12.88 56.50
N PRO A 798 23.74 -13.17 56.09
CA PRO A 798 23.45 -14.40 55.34
C PRO A 798 24.08 -14.40 53.94
N ARG A 799 24.42 -15.57 53.41
CA ARG A 799 24.90 -15.68 52.01
C ARG A 799 23.71 -15.51 51.05
N GLY A 800 23.92 -14.84 49.92
CA GLY A 800 22.84 -14.43 49.02
C GLY A 800 22.05 -13.19 49.48
N ALA A 801 22.43 -12.53 50.57
CA ALA A 801 21.84 -11.25 50.99
C ALA A 801 22.29 -10.10 50.06
N GLN A 802 21.40 -9.14 49.79
CA GLN A 802 21.66 -8.06 48.84
C GLN A 802 22.22 -6.82 49.51
N ILE A 803 23.35 -6.34 48.98
CA ILE A 803 24.25 -5.40 49.62
C ILE A 803 23.94 -3.99 49.11
N GLU A 804 22.99 -3.33 49.76
CA GLU A 804 22.58 -1.94 49.47
C GLU A 804 23.73 -0.94 49.66
N SER A 805 24.60 -1.18 50.65
CA SER A 805 25.94 -0.56 50.70
C SER A 805 26.92 -1.38 51.54
N ALA A 806 28.21 -1.31 51.21
CA ALA A 806 29.27 -1.82 52.07
C ALA A 806 30.47 -0.87 52.10
N VAL A 807 30.80 -0.32 53.27
CA VAL A 807 31.87 0.67 53.44
C VAL A 807 32.92 0.19 54.44
N VAL A 808 34.15 -0.01 53.96
CA VAL A 808 35.32 -0.24 54.82
C VAL A 808 35.86 1.12 55.29
N SER A 809 35.80 1.38 56.59
CA SER A 809 36.40 2.57 57.20
C SER A 809 37.69 2.24 57.97
N LEU A 810 38.78 2.95 57.67
CA LEU A 810 40.03 2.91 58.45
C LEU A 810 40.37 4.30 59.02
N TYR A 811 40.57 4.40 60.34
CA TYR A 811 40.94 5.67 60.96
C TYR A 811 42.44 5.97 60.83
N LYS A 812 42.79 6.95 59.98
CA LYS A 812 44.16 7.46 59.81
C LYS A 812 44.49 8.43 60.94
N TYR A 813 45.47 8.08 61.79
CA TYR A 813 45.95 8.96 62.87
C TYR A 813 47.22 9.76 62.50
N SER A 814 47.72 9.64 61.26
CA SER A 814 48.89 10.37 60.74
C SER A 814 48.52 11.62 59.93
N SER A 815 49.18 12.74 60.21
CA SER A 815 48.93 14.06 59.59
C SER A 815 49.55 14.23 58.18
N TYR A 816 49.13 13.42 57.22
CA TYR A 816 49.57 13.47 55.82
C TYR A 816 48.43 13.10 54.86
N ASP A 817 48.32 13.78 53.71
CA ASP A 817 47.36 13.46 52.63
C ASP A 817 47.75 12.21 51.81
N HIS A 818 46.76 11.52 51.23
CA HIS A 818 46.96 10.42 50.29
C HIS A 818 45.73 10.06 49.45
N GLN A 819 45.97 9.29 48.39
CA GLN A 819 44.99 8.47 47.68
C GLN A 819 45.44 7.00 47.75
N PHE A 820 44.52 6.10 48.09
CA PHE A 820 44.74 4.66 48.25
C PHE A 820 43.78 3.86 47.37
N GLY A 821 44.13 2.60 47.11
CA GLY A 821 43.24 1.60 46.49
C GLY A 821 43.21 0.30 47.30
N LEU A 822 42.02 -0.29 47.48
CA LEU A 822 41.84 -1.62 48.05
C LEU A 822 41.77 -2.67 46.94
N HIS A 823 42.82 -3.46 46.75
CA HIS A 823 42.83 -4.58 45.80
C HIS A 823 42.35 -5.85 46.48
N ARG A 824 41.39 -6.57 45.88
CA ARG A 824 40.94 -7.89 46.37
C ARG A 824 42.10 -8.86 46.42
N VAL A 825 42.22 -9.61 47.51
CA VAL A 825 43.26 -10.66 47.70
C VAL A 825 42.72 -11.98 47.15
N LEU A 826 43.56 -12.72 46.42
CA LEU A 826 43.15 -13.94 45.69
C LEU A 826 43.53 -15.26 46.39
N ARG A 827 44.15 -15.19 47.58
CA ARG A 827 44.64 -16.35 48.35
C ARG A 827 44.38 -16.15 49.85
N ASP A 828 43.96 -17.19 50.56
CA ASP A 828 43.80 -17.09 52.02
C ASP A 828 45.16 -16.81 52.68
N TRP A 829 45.20 -15.75 53.50
CA TRP A 829 46.40 -15.34 54.20
C TRP A 829 46.24 -15.55 55.70
N GLN A 830 47.24 -16.18 56.29
CA GLN A 830 47.23 -16.51 57.70
C GLN A 830 47.84 -15.35 58.48
N GLU A 831 47.00 -14.62 59.20
CA GLU A 831 47.38 -13.43 59.96
C GLU A 831 48.57 -13.61 60.91
N THR A 832 48.80 -14.80 61.44
CA THR A 832 49.92 -15.15 62.33
C THR A 832 51.21 -15.55 61.60
N GLY A 833 51.15 -15.72 60.26
CA GLY A 833 52.27 -16.17 59.42
C GLY A 833 52.57 -15.28 58.20
N VAL A 834 51.64 -14.40 57.82
CA VAL A 834 51.78 -13.51 56.65
C VAL A 834 52.94 -12.53 56.84
N SER A 835 53.70 -12.31 55.78
CA SER A 835 54.83 -11.37 55.72
C SER A 835 54.99 -10.85 54.29
N TRP A 836 55.91 -9.93 54.03
CA TRP A 836 56.12 -9.43 52.68
C TRP A 836 56.55 -10.54 51.70
N ASN A 837 57.31 -11.56 52.13
CA ASN A 837 57.68 -12.67 51.25
C ASN A 837 56.64 -13.80 51.21
N ASN A 838 55.84 -14.00 52.26
CA ASN A 838 55.02 -15.20 52.44
C ASN A 838 53.54 -14.88 52.74
N VAL A 839 52.62 -15.62 52.11
CA VAL A 839 51.17 -15.53 52.36
C VAL A 839 50.75 -16.23 53.66
N SER A 840 51.51 -17.26 54.05
CA SER A 840 51.36 -17.99 55.31
C SER A 840 52.73 -18.33 55.91
N ALA A 841 52.76 -19.02 57.06
CA ALA A 841 54.03 -19.45 57.67
C ALA A 841 54.83 -20.45 56.83
N THR A 842 54.23 -21.04 55.78
CA THR A 842 54.80 -22.14 54.97
C THR A 842 54.82 -21.87 53.46
N GLU A 843 54.29 -20.75 52.99
CA GLU A 843 53.97 -20.55 51.57
C GLU A 843 54.29 -19.12 51.09
N ALA A 844 54.94 -19.01 49.93
CA ALA A 844 55.33 -17.74 49.33
C ALA A 844 54.16 -17.05 48.59
N TRP A 845 54.14 -15.71 48.62
CA TRP A 845 53.43 -14.93 47.59
C TRP A 845 54.05 -15.23 46.21
N SER A 846 53.25 -15.16 45.14
CA SER A 846 53.79 -15.31 43.78
C SER A 846 54.76 -14.17 43.43
N GLN A 847 54.50 -12.96 43.97
CA GLN A 847 55.48 -11.87 44.03
C GLN A 847 55.50 -11.20 45.41
N PRO A 848 56.70 -10.99 46.01
CA PRO A 848 56.83 -10.36 47.32
C PRO A 848 56.14 -8.99 47.46
N GLY A 849 55.38 -8.85 48.54
CA GLY A 849 54.52 -7.72 48.86
C GLY A 849 53.07 -7.91 48.39
N ALA A 850 52.63 -9.16 48.17
CA ALA A 850 51.37 -9.50 47.50
C ALA A 850 51.20 -8.70 46.20
N LYS A 851 52.15 -8.89 45.27
CA LYS A 851 52.26 -8.12 44.02
C LYS A 851 51.94 -8.92 42.76
N GLY A 852 51.65 -10.22 42.88
CA GLY A 852 51.17 -11.03 41.77
C GLY A 852 49.79 -10.59 41.35
N VAL A 853 49.69 -9.74 40.34
CA VAL A 853 48.42 -9.45 39.68
C VAL A 853 47.87 -10.75 39.09
N GLY A 854 46.60 -11.04 39.33
CA GLY A 854 45.92 -12.28 38.89
C GLY A 854 46.37 -13.55 39.62
N SER A 855 47.08 -13.44 40.75
CA SER A 855 47.58 -14.61 41.51
C SER A 855 47.66 -14.37 43.02
N ASP A 856 48.12 -13.21 43.46
CA ASP A 856 48.06 -12.75 44.86
C ASP A 856 46.94 -11.71 45.07
N ILE A 857 46.72 -10.81 44.09
CA ILE A 857 45.72 -9.73 44.12
C ILE A 857 45.09 -9.46 42.74
N LEU A 858 43.92 -8.81 42.71
CA LEU A 858 43.35 -8.24 41.47
C LEU A 858 44.13 -7.03 40.95
N ALA A 859 44.10 -6.84 39.63
CA ALA A 859 44.76 -5.72 38.93
C ALA A 859 44.14 -4.37 39.31
N THR A 860 42.82 -4.29 39.23
CA THR A 860 42.01 -3.13 39.58
C THR A 860 41.72 -3.17 41.09
N PRO A 861 41.74 -2.03 41.80
CA PRO A 861 41.22 -1.96 43.16
C PRO A 861 39.68 -2.00 43.13
N ASP A 862 39.09 -2.75 44.06
CA ASP A 862 37.64 -2.77 44.32
C ASP A 862 37.13 -1.40 44.75
N ALA A 863 37.97 -0.62 45.43
CA ALA A 863 37.63 0.70 45.96
C ALA A 863 38.83 1.64 45.93
N GLN A 864 38.59 2.94 45.71
CA GLN A 864 39.60 3.99 45.89
C GLN A 864 39.11 5.08 46.83
N ALA A 865 40.00 5.59 47.68
CA ALA A 865 39.66 6.67 48.61
C ALA A 865 40.80 7.68 48.74
N SER A 866 40.44 8.95 48.93
CA SER A 866 41.38 10.06 49.18
C SER A 866 41.13 10.68 50.55
N ILE A 867 42.20 11.08 51.23
CA ILE A 867 42.13 11.78 52.52
C ILE A 867 43.12 12.95 52.56
N GLY A 868 42.66 14.05 53.15
CA GLY A 868 43.46 15.25 53.36
C GLY A 868 44.53 15.11 54.45
N TRP A 869 45.18 16.23 54.74
CA TRP A 869 46.31 16.30 55.67
C TRP A 869 45.96 15.82 57.09
N SER A 870 44.84 16.26 57.65
CA SER A 870 44.42 15.94 59.02
C SER A 870 44.19 14.45 59.28
N PRO A 871 44.30 13.97 60.54
CA PRO A 871 43.72 12.70 60.97
C PRO A 871 42.21 12.61 60.69
N GLY A 872 41.69 11.40 60.48
CA GLY A 872 40.28 11.16 60.18
C GLY A 872 40.03 9.77 59.61
N TRP A 873 38.75 9.44 59.36
CA TRP A 873 38.36 8.21 58.67
C TRP A 873 38.70 8.29 57.17
N VAL A 874 39.22 7.20 56.63
CA VAL A 874 39.27 6.91 55.19
C VAL A 874 38.21 5.86 54.94
N ASP A 875 37.18 6.24 54.18
CA ASP A 875 36.04 5.39 53.86
C ASP A 875 36.18 4.90 52.42
N PHE A 876 36.07 3.59 52.22
CA PHE A 876 36.16 2.91 50.94
C PHE A 876 34.83 2.21 50.66
N ASP A 877 34.12 2.64 49.62
CA ASP A 877 32.97 1.93 49.10
C ASP A 877 33.42 0.63 48.42
N VAL A 878 33.04 -0.50 49.00
CA VAL A 878 33.32 -1.87 48.52
C VAL A 878 32.03 -2.62 48.19
N THR A 879 30.92 -1.90 47.96
CA THR A 879 29.56 -2.46 47.78
C THR A 879 29.54 -3.59 46.75
N ALA A 880 30.01 -3.35 45.53
CA ALA A 880 30.10 -4.35 44.46
C ALA A 880 31.02 -5.54 44.80
N ALA A 881 32.07 -5.33 45.60
CA ALA A 881 32.99 -6.40 46.00
C ALA A 881 32.39 -7.31 47.08
N VAL A 882 31.62 -6.75 48.02
CA VAL A 882 30.89 -7.54 49.03
C VAL A 882 29.68 -8.23 48.40
N GLN A 883 29.02 -7.62 47.42
CA GLN A 883 27.96 -8.27 46.62
C GLN A 883 28.50 -9.50 45.87
N ALA A 884 29.65 -9.39 45.19
CA ALA A 884 30.27 -10.54 44.54
C ALA A 884 30.53 -11.70 45.52
N MET A 885 31.02 -11.40 46.73
CA MET A 885 31.24 -12.41 47.77
C MET A 885 29.93 -13.01 48.32
N ALA A 886 28.86 -12.23 48.40
CA ALA A 886 27.52 -12.71 48.74
C ALA A 886 26.99 -13.71 47.69
N ASN A 887 27.23 -13.43 46.40
CA ASN A 887 26.85 -14.26 45.26
C ASN A 887 27.72 -15.53 45.12
N GLY A 888 28.93 -15.56 45.69
CA GLY A 888 29.76 -16.78 45.74
C GLY A 888 31.26 -16.55 45.90
N ASP A 889 31.76 -15.37 45.56
CA ASP A 889 33.19 -15.06 45.46
C ASP A 889 33.94 -15.28 46.80
N VAL A 890 35.17 -15.80 46.75
CA VAL A 890 35.87 -16.20 47.98
C VAL A 890 36.52 -14.99 48.66
N ASN A 891 35.92 -14.55 49.76
CA ASN A 891 36.43 -13.47 50.60
C ASN A 891 37.76 -13.85 51.28
N TYR A 892 38.88 -13.36 50.73
CA TYR A 892 40.16 -13.27 51.43
C TYR A 892 40.48 -11.84 51.92
N GLY A 893 39.54 -10.90 51.72
CA GLY A 893 39.69 -9.49 52.06
C GLY A 893 40.53 -8.71 51.04
N TRP A 894 41.10 -7.59 51.50
CA TRP A 894 41.71 -6.56 50.67
C TRP A 894 43.14 -6.22 51.08
N LYS A 895 43.90 -5.75 50.11
CA LYS A 895 45.22 -5.13 50.26
C LYS A 895 45.13 -3.64 49.93
N MET A 896 45.55 -2.78 50.85
CA MET A 896 45.60 -1.34 50.62
C MET A 896 46.95 -0.91 50.04
N ASP A 897 46.97 -0.56 48.75
CA ASP A 897 48.12 0.03 48.06
C ASP A 897 47.99 1.56 47.92
N SER A 898 49.12 2.21 47.68
CA SER A 898 49.25 3.66 47.54
C SER A 898 49.12 4.09 46.07
N LEU A 899 48.13 4.90 45.73
CA LEU A 899 47.90 5.38 44.37
C LEU A 899 48.47 6.80 44.12
N GLY A 900 48.41 7.69 45.12
CA GLY A 900 48.82 9.08 44.94
C GLY A 900 48.95 9.91 46.23
N GLY A 901 49.48 11.12 46.11
CA GLY A 901 49.74 12.03 47.25
C GLY A 901 51.19 11.97 47.77
N ASN A 902 51.45 12.52 48.95
CA ASN A 902 52.82 12.64 49.48
C ASN A 902 53.45 11.29 49.91
N SER A 903 54.79 11.23 49.90
CA SER A 903 55.58 10.02 50.18
C SER A 903 55.73 9.62 51.67
N ASN A 904 55.12 10.34 52.62
CA ASN A 904 55.28 10.03 54.04
C ASN A 904 54.50 8.78 54.47
N THR A 905 54.97 8.07 55.50
CA THR A 905 54.24 6.94 56.10
C THR A 905 52.86 7.35 56.60
N LYS A 906 51.82 6.62 56.16
CA LYS A 906 50.46 6.74 56.68
C LYS A 906 50.25 5.67 57.76
N ARG A 907 49.53 6.00 58.83
CA ARG A 907 49.25 5.06 59.93
C ARG A 907 47.78 5.05 60.27
N PHE A 908 47.26 3.85 60.44
CA PHE A 908 45.88 3.57 60.82
C PHE A 908 45.86 2.71 62.07
N TYR A 909 44.77 2.70 62.82
CA TYR A 909 44.60 1.72 63.90
C TYR A 909 44.30 0.33 63.33
N SER A 910 44.74 -0.70 64.04
CA SER A 910 44.38 -2.10 63.78
C SER A 910 43.26 -2.57 64.71
N ARG A 911 42.78 -3.79 64.50
CA ARG A 911 41.84 -4.47 65.41
C ARG A 911 42.39 -4.70 66.83
N GLU A 912 43.71 -4.67 67.07
CA GLU A 912 44.33 -4.74 68.41
C GLU A 912 44.31 -3.40 69.15
N TYR A 913 44.00 -2.28 68.48
CA TYR A 913 44.03 -0.97 69.13
C TYR A 913 43.09 -0.92 70.34
N ALA A 914 43.64 -0.66 71.53
CA ALA A 914 42.96 -0.93 72.79
C ALA A 914 42.43 0.32 73.52
N ASP A 915 42.97 1.50 73.24
CA ASP A 915 42.61 2.72 73.99
C ASP A 915 41.22 3.23 73.61
N ASP A 916 40.86 3.14 72.33
CA ASP A 916 39.50 3.39 71.81
C ASP A 916 39.13 2.37 70.70
N PRO A 917 38.38 1.31 71.05
CA PRO A 917 37.91 0.32 70.08
C PRO A 917 37.02 0.88 68.97
N ALA A 918 36.38 2.05 69.13
CA ALA A 918 35.54 2.64 68.09
C ALA A 918 36.35 3.21 66.91
N LEU A 919 37.68 3.36 67.06
CA LEU A 919 38.60 3.80 66.00
C LEU A 919 39.26 2.63 65.25
N ARG A 920 38.93 1.37 65.57
CA ARG A 920 39.39 0.17 64.86
C ARG A 920 38.86 0.13 63.42
N PRO A 921 39.49 -0.62 62.50
CA PRO A 921 38.91 -0.92 61.20
C PRO A 921 37.50 -1.49 61.37
N LYS A 922 36.55 -0.95 60.60
CA LYS A 922 35.16 -1.40 60.56
C LYS A 922 34.72 -1.59 59.11
N LEU A 923 33.80 -2.52 58.90
CA LEU A 923 33.03 -2.63 57.67
C LEU A 923 31.55 -2.44 58.06
N ILE A 924 30.95 -1.34 57.60
CA ILE A 924 29.50 -1.13 57.74
C ILE A 924 28.85 -1.76 56.50
N ILE A 925 27.86 -2.61 56.70
CA ILE A 925 27.09 -3.23 55.62
C ILE A 925 25.62 -2.94 55.88
N THR A 926 24.95 -2.42 54.87
CA THR A 926 23.51 -2.25 54.81
C THR A 926 23.00 -3.28 53.81
N TYR A 927 22.11 -4.18 54.24
CA TYR A 927 21.63 -5.27 53.39
C TYR A 927 20.17 -5.65 53.62
N ASN A 928 19.53 -6.22 52.61
CA ASN A 928 18.22 -6.86 52.74
C ASN A 928 18.30 -8.37 52.47
N MET A 929 17.19 -9.05 52.74
CA MET A 929 17.04 -10.51 52.67
C MET A 929 16.11 -10.95 51.53
N ASP A 930 15.71 -10.00 50.69
CA ASP A 930 14.95 -10.24 49.48
C ASP A 930 15.93 -10.68 48.38
N GLU A 931 15.43 -11.48 47.42
CA GLU A 931 16.26 -12.05 46.35
C GLU A 931 16.56 -10.97 45.29
N PRO A 932 17.76 -10.90 44.70
CA PRO A 932 18.04 -9.87 43.71
C PRO A 932 17.31 -10.18 42.39
N PRO A 933 16.98 -9.16 41.58
CA PRO A 933 16.93 -9.36 40.14
C PRO A 933 18.29 -9.91 39.68
N VAL A 934 18.27 -11.08 39.05
CA VAL A 934 19.49 -11.77 38.60
C VAL A 934 20.19 -10.91 37.55
N PRO A 935 21.50 -10.60 37.69
CA PRO A 935 22.26 -9.98 36.61
C PRO A 935 22.35 -10.95 35.44
N ASP A 936 21.95 -10.48 34.27
CA ASP A 936 21.74 -11.29 33.07
C ASP A 936 23.03 -12.04 32.64
N PRO A 937 22.97 -13.35 32.36
CA PRO A 937 24.05 -14.04 31.65
C PRO A 937 24.00 -13.68 30.16
N ASP A 938 25.15 -13.37 29.54
CA ASP A 938 25.27 -13.24 28.07
C ASP A 938 24.59 -14.46 27.39
N PRO A 939 23.55 -14.26 26.57
CA PRO A 939 22.82 -15.35 25.95
C PRO A 939 23.67 -16.02 24.88
N ALA A 940 23.52 -17.34 24.72
CA ALA A 940 24.15 -18.05 23.61
C ALA A 940 23.51 -17.59 22.28
N PRO A 941 24.30 -17.33 21.22
CA PRO A 941 23.83 -16.67 20.00
C PRO A 941 22.70 -17.45 19.32
N VAL A 942 21.62 -16.75 18.98
CA VAL A 942 20.41 -17.29 18.36
C VAL A 942 20.67 -17.64 16.89
N VAL A 943 20.19 -18.80 16.45
CA VAL A 943 20.28 -19.26 15.06
C VAL A 943 18.92 -19.70 14.54
N ALA A 944 18.51 -19.17 13.40
CA ALA A 944 17.24 -19.49 12.75
C ALA A 944 17.47 -20.06 11.34
N LEU A 945 16.71 -21.10 10.98
CA LEU A 945 16.67 -21.59 9.60
C LEU A 945 15.74 -20.69 8.79
N THR A 946 16.21 -20.14 7.69
CA THR A 946 15.45 -19.21 6.82
C THR A 946 15.07 -19.82 5.47
N SER A 947 15.57 -21.01 5.17
CA SER A 947 15.11 -21.84 4.06
C SER A 947 15.60 -23.28 4.26
N PRO A 948 14.84 -24.32 3.87
CA PRO A 948 13.45 -24.30 3.40
C PRO A 948 12.46 -23.77 4.46
N ALA A 949 11.22 -23.51 4.06
CA ALA A 949 10.12 -23.22 4.98
C ALA A 949 9.54 -24.52 5.59
N ASP A 950 8.79 -24.43 6.69
CA ASP A 950 8.11 -25.60 7.26
C ASP A 950 6.98 -26.10 6.36
N GLY A 951 6.76 -27.40 6.36
CA GLY A 951 5.84 -28.09 5.43
C GLY A 951 6.27 -28.05 3.96
N ALA A 952 7.42 -27.45 3.61
CA ALA A 952 7.81 -27.25 2.21
C ALA A 952 7.95 -28.58 1.45
N VAL A 953 7.41 -28.60 0.23
CA VAL A 953 7.30 -29.80 -0.60
C VAL A 953 8.30 -29.75 -1.74
N TYR A 954 9.09 -30.81 -1.89
CA TYR A 954 10.09 -30.96 -2.95
C TYR A 954 9.87 -32.26 -3.75
N ASP A 955 10.20 -32.24 -5.04
CA ASP A 955 10.20 -33.46 -5.87
C ASP A 955 11.49 -34.27 -5.60
N ALA A 956 11.36 -35.59 -5.44
CA ALA A 956 12.51 -36.47 -5.14
C ALA A 956 13.65 -36.33 -6.18
N GLY A 957 14.78 -35.78 -5.73
CA GLY A 957 15.97 -35.53 -6.54
C GLY A 957 16.23 -34.07 -6.95
N THR A 958 15.42 -33.10 -6.52
CA THR A 958 15.79 -31.67 -6.64
C THR A 958 16.90 -31.29 -5.64
N ASP A 959 17.73 -30.32 -6.00
CA ASP A 959 18.66 -29.67 -5.06
C ASP A 959 17.87 -28.69 -4.17
N ILE A 960 17.99 -28.84 -2.85
CA ILE A 960 17.31 -28.02 -1.83
C ILE A 960 18.31 -27.02 -1.26
N LEU A 961 17.99 -25.73 -1.29
CA LEU A 961 18.82 -24.69 -0.67
C LEU A 961 18.45 -24.57 0.81
N LEU A 962 19.44 -24.73 1.67
CA LEU A 962 19.35 -24.46 3.11
C LEU A 962 19.98 -23.09 3.38
N THR A 963 19.32 -22.23 4.16
CA THR A 963 19.86 -20.95 4.60
C THR A 963 19.60 -20.72 6.08
N ALA A 964 20.46 -19.96 6.74
CA ALA A 964 20.30 -19.60 8.14
C ALA A 964 20.74 -18.17 8.43
N THR A 965 20.08 -17.55 9.40
CA THR A 965 20.53 -16.33 10.06
C THR A 965 21.09 -16.66 11.43
N VAL A 966 21.98 -15.79 11.92
CA VAL A 966 22.45 -15.74 13.31
C VAL A 966 22.25 -14.30 13.75
N ASP A 967 21.97 -14.08 15.02
CA ASP A 967 21.89 -12.75 15.63
C ASP A 967 23.19 -11.93 15.47
N ASP A 968 23.07 -10.62 15.62
CA ASP A 968 24.16 -9.66 15.42
C ASP A 968 24.80 -9.16 16.73
N ASP A 969 24.67 -9.95 17.80
CA ASP A 969 25.27 -9.66 19.11
C ASP A 969 26.77 -9.29 18.96
N PRO A 970 27.17 -8.09 19.42
CA PRO A 970 28.56 -7.65 19.33
C PRO A 970 29.52 -8.39 20.28
N ASN A 971 29.04 -9.23 21.20
CA ASN A 971 29.87 -10.03 22.12
C ASN A 971 30.21 -11.42 21.54
N ALA A 972 29.26 -12.08 20.87
CA ALA A 972 29.35 -13.45 20.37
C ALA A 972 30.58 -13.70 19.47
N THR A 973 31.12 -14.92 19.55
CA THR A 973 32.36 -15.33 18.88
C THR A 973 32.14 -16.40 17.79
N VAL A 974 30.98 -16.34 17.14
CA VAL A 974 30.48 -17.25 16.10
C VAL A 974 31.57 -17.68 15.10
N THR A 975 31.81 -18.99 15.02
CA THR A 975 32.81 -19.58 14.12
C THR A 975 32.24 -20.20 12.84
N GLY A 976 30.91 -20.38 12.77
CA GLY A 976 30.18 -20.88 11.61
C GLY A 976 28.83 -21.51 11.96
N VAL A 977 28.13 -21.99 10.93
CA VAL A 977 26.85 -22.69 11.02
C VAL A 977 26.96 -24.07 10.37
N GLU A 978 26.48 -25.09 11.06
CA GLU A 978 26.33 -26.48 10.61
C GLU A 978 24.87 -26.78 10.27
N PHE A 979 24.60 -27.47 9.16
CA PHE A 979 23.25 -27.84 8.70
C PHE A 979 23.03 -29.36 8.75
N TYR A 980 21.89 -29.79 9.28
CA TYR A 980 21.53 -31.19 9.52
C TYR A 980 20.20 -31.56 8.85
N ALA A 981 20.04 -32.84 8.49
CA ALA A 981 18.76 -33.47 8.18
C ALA A 981 18.63 -34.79 8.95
N ASP A 982 17.51 -35.01 9.64
CA ASP A 982 17.24 -36.16 10.53
C ASP A 982 18.34 -36.38 11.59
N GLY A 983 18.99 -35.30 12.04
CA GLY A 983 20.15 -35.34 12.93
C GLY A 983 21.47 -35.78 12.28
N ILE A 984 21.52 -35.91 10.96
CA ILE A 984 22.73 -36.21 10.17
C ILE A 984 23.28 -34.90 9.58
N LEU A 985 24.54 -34.59 9.87
CA LEU A 985 25.24 -33.42 9.32
C LEU A 985 25.33 -33.51 7.79
N LEU A 986 24.75 -32.54 7.10
CA LEU A 986 24.83 -32.39 5.65
C LEU A 986 26.08 -31.57 5.26
N GLY A 987 26.32 -30.46 5.96
CA GLY A 987 27.46 -29.58 5.68
C GLY A 987 27.58 -28.42 6.67
N GLN A 988 28.57 -27.56 6.44
CA GLN A 988 28.88 -26.42 7.28
C GLN A 988 29.39 -25.24 6.45
N THR A 989 29.20 -24.02 6.95
CA THR A 989 29.73 -22.79 6.35
C THR A 989 30.16 -21.79 7.43
N ALA A 990 31.21 -21.02 7.14
CA ALA A 990 31.78 -20.00 8.04
C ALA A 990 31.85 -18.62 7.36
N ALA A 991 30.96 -18.38 6.39
CA ALA A 991 30.86 -17.12 5.66
C ALA A 991 29.38 -16.72 5.52
N VAL A 992 29.10 -15.45 5.78
CA VAL A 992 27.78 -14.82 5.60
C VAL A 992 27.58 -14.50 4.10
N PRO A 993 26.38 -14.74 3.52
CA PRO A 993 25.22 -15.39 4.12
C PRO A 993 25.46 -16.89 4.34
N TYR A 994 24.99 -17.41 5.48
CA TYR A 994 25.16 -18.83 5.81
C TYR A 994 24.20 -19.67 4.96
N GLN A 995 24.73 -20.32 3.92
CA GLN A 995 23.96 -21.12 2.96
C GLN A 995 24.65 -22.46 2.67
N TYR A 996 23.85 -23.50 2.40
CA TYR A 996 24.31 -24.82 1.96
C TYR A 996 23.29 -25.47 1.00
N THR A 997 23.75 -26.11 -0.07
CA THR A 997 22.84 -26.81 -1.01
C THR A 997 22.84 -28.31 -0.75
N TRP A 998 21.72 -28.84 -0.25
CA TRP A 998 21.51 -30.27 -0.08
C TRP A 998 21.10 -30.89 -1.42
N SER A 999 21.98 -31.73 -1.97
CA SER A 999 21.74 -32.44 -3.23
C SER A 999 21.36 -33.90 -2.98
N GLY A 1000 20.34 -34.39 -3.70
CA GLY A 1000 19.91 -35.78 -3.62
C GLY A 1000 19.17 -36.16 -2.33
N ALA A 1001 18.26 -35.31 -1.86
CA ALA A 1001 17.29 -35.68 -0.82
C ALA A 1001 16.48 -36.92 -1.25
N LEU A 1002 16.13 -37.77 -0.27
CA LEU A 1002 15.38 -39.01 -0.51
C LEU A 1002 13.88 -38.77 -0.38
N GLU A 1003 13.07 -39.70 -0.89
CA GLU A 1003 11.61 -39.67 -0.71
C GLU A 1003 11.25 -39.87 0.78
N GLY A 1004 10.38 -38.99 1.31
CA GLY A 1004 9.90 -39.03 2.69
C GLY A 1004 9.84 -37.66 3.36
N THR A 1005 9.38 -37.65 4.62
CA THR A 1005 9.44 -36.46 5.48
C THR A 1005 10.82 -36.39 6.15
N HIS A 1006 11.47 -35.24 6.08
CA HIS A 1006 12.79 -34.97 6.64
C HIS A 1006 12.75 -33.79 7.61
N GLN A 1007 13.57 -33.82 8.67
CA GLN A 1007 13.62 -32.80 9.72
C GLN A 1007 14.97 -32.06 9.69
N ILE A 1008 14.94 -30.75 9.40
CA ILE A 1008 16.11 -29.92 9.10
C ILE A 1008 16.40 -28.98 10.27
N THR A 1009 17.67 -28.89 10.70
CA THR A 1009 18.11 -27.89 11.70
C THR A 1009 19.43 -27.23 11.30
N ALA A 1010 19.60 -25.99 11.76
CA ALA A 1010 20.88 -25.28 11.78
C ALA A 1010 21.46 -25.27 13.20
N VAL A 1011 22.79 -25.30 13.33
CA VAL A 1011 23.52 -25.21 14.60
C VAL A 1011 24.60 -24.15 14.45
N VAL A 1012 24.57 -23.11 15.28
CA VAL A 1012 25.65 -22.12 15.34
C VAL A 1012 26.77 -22.64 16.25
N VAL A 1013 28.02 -22.43 15.86
CA VAL A 1013 29.18 -22.94 16.58
C VAL A 1013 29.91 -21.79 17.26
N ASP A 1014 29.61 -21.59 18.56
CA ASP A 1014 30.30 -20.63 19.42
C ASP A 1014 31.20 -21.36 20.46
N PRO A 1015 32.51 -21.06 20.52
CA PRO A 1015 33.46 -21.71 21.41
C PRO A 1015 33.60 -21.09 22.81
N VAL A 1016 32.90 -19.99 23.11
CA VAL A 1016 32.95 -19.24 24.37
C VAL A 1016 31.60 -19.35 25.11
N ASP A 1017 30.52 -18.97 24.45
CA ASP A 1017 29.20 -18.76 25.04
C ASP A 1017 28.26 -19.95 24.78
N GLY A 1018 28.52 -20.68 23.69
CA GLY A 1018 28.03 -22.04 23.43
C GLY A 1018 27.15 -22.16 22.19
N ASN A 1019 27.08 -23.37 21.63
CA ASN A 1019 26.26 -23.65 20.46
C ASN A 1019 24.75 -23.58 20.78
N ALA A 1020 24.01 -22.71 20.08
CA ALA A 1020 22.57 -22.86 19.93
C ALA A 1020 22.21 -23.75 18.72
N THR A 1021 20.97 -24.23 18.69
CA THR A 1021 20.38 -25.00 17.58
C THR A 1021 19.04 -24.37 17.25
N SER A 1022 18.74 -24.23 15.96
CA SER A 1022 17.46 -23.68 15.50
C SER A 1022 16.31 -24.60 15.86
N GLU A 1023 15.09 -24.08 15.73
CA GLU A 1023 13.91 -24.93 15.59
C GLU A 1023 14.05 -25.87 14.37
N SER A 1024 13.25 -26.94 14.35
CA SER A 1024 13.38 -28.04 13.40
C SER A 1024 12.31 -27.96 12.31
N THR A 1025 12.74 -27.68 11.09
CA THR A 1025 11.86 -27.53 9.92
C THR A 1025 11.58 -28.88 9.27
N GLY A 1026 10.32 -29.31 9.27
CA GLY A 1026 9.85 -30.50 8.59
C GLY A 1026 9.52 -30.24 7.13
N ILE A 1027 10.18 -30.94 6.21
CA ILE A 1027 9.88 -30.88 4.77
C ILE A 1027 9.42 -32.24 4.23
N GLU A 1028 8.61 -32.24 3.16
CA GLU A 1028 8.13 -33.46 2.50
C GLU A 1028 8.71 -33.59 1.10
N VAL A 1029 9.52 -34.63 0.87
CA VAL A 1029 10.06 -34.96 -0.45
C VAL A 1029 9.17 -36.04 -1.09
N ARG A 1030 8.38 -35.65 -2.10
CA ARG A 1030 7.34 -36.48 -2.73
C ARG A 1030 7.84 -37.25 -3.96
N GLU A 1031 7.13 -38.32 -4.30
CA GLU A 1031 7.29 -39.03 -5.58
C GLU A 1031 6.70 -38.19 -6.73
N LEU A 1032 7.48 -38.02 -7.80
CA LEU A 1032 7.15 -37.18 -8.97
C LEU A 1032 5.84 -37.58 -9.64
N ALA A 1033 5.02 -36.58 -10.01
CA ALA A 1033 3.82 -36.77 -10.82
C ALA A 1033 4.15 -37.43 -12.18
N ASN A 1034 3.36 -38.43 -12.58
CA ASN A 1034 3.62 -39.22 -13.78
C ASN A 1034 3.51 -38.39 -15.06
N SER A 1035 4.58 -38.41 -15.86
CA SER A 1035 4.66 -37.82 -17.20
C SER A 1035 4.08 -38.77 -18.26
N TYR A 1036 3.31 -38.23 -19.22
CA TYR A 1036 2.64 -38.98 -20.30
C TYR A 1036 3.16 -38.55 -21.68
N GLU A 1037 3.70 -39.51 -22.46
CA GLU A 1037 4.06 -39.28 -23.87
C GLU A 1037 2.94 -39.77 -24.81
N VAL A 1038 2.57 -38.95 -25.80
CA VAL A 1038 1.65 -39.31 -26.90
C VAL A 1038 2.22 -38.94 -28.27
N THR A 1039 2.00 -39.80 -29.27
CA THR A 1039 2.39 -39.55 -30.67
C THR A 1039 1.16 -39.34 -31.56
N LEU A 1040 0.98 -38.13 -32.06
CA LEU A 1040 -0.09 -37.75 -32.98
C LEU A 1040 0.38 -37.97 -34.44
N GLN A 1041 0.25 -39.17 -34.98
CA GLN A 1041 0.60 -39.50 -36.37
C GLN A 1041 -0.57 -40.17 -37.11
N ASN A 1042 -0.99 -39.60 -38.25
CA ASN A 1042 -2.24 -39.98 -38.90
C ASN A 1042 -2.29 -41.47 -39.34
N GLY A 1043 -3.17 -42.25 -38.72
CA GLY A 1043 -3.31 -43.70 -38.93
C GLY A 1043 -2.46 -44.57 -38.00
N VAL A 1044 -1.77 -43.97 -37.03
CA VAL A 1044 -1.04 -44.66 -35.94
C VAL A 1044 -1.87 -44.56 -34.66
N ASP A 1045 -1.90 -45.65 -33.87
CA ASP A 1045 -2.57 -45.75 -32.56
C ASP A 1045 -4.02 -45.23 -32.50
N GLY A 1046 -4.73 -45.29 -33.63
CA GLY A 1046 -6.12 -44.86 -33.79
C GLY A 1046 -6.31 -43.37 -34.09
N TYR A 1047 -5.25 -42.56 -34.05
CA TYR A 1047 -5.32 -41.12 -34.28
C TYR A 1047 -5.56 -40.78 -35.76
N SER A 1048 -6.53 -39.89 -36.02
CA SER A 1048 -6.91 -39.42 -37.36
C SER A 1048 -7.12 -37.90 -37.46
N GLY A 1049 -6.52 -37.13 -36.54
CA GLY A 1049 -6.76 -35.69 -36.38
C GLY A 1049 -5.94 -34.77 -37.29
N THR A 1050 -5.07 -35.29 -38.16
CA THR A 1050 -4.21 -34.45 -39.01
C THR A 1050 -4.99 -33.85 -40.18
N ARG A 1051 -4.80 -32.54 -40.39
CA ARG A 1051 -5.02 -31.88 -41.69
C ARG A 1051 -3.66 -31.45 -42.28
N ASP A 1052 -3.44 -31.63 -43.58
CA ASP A 1052 -2.30 -31.02 -44.28
C ASP A 1052 -2.64 -30.65 -45.75
N SER A 1053 -1.91 -29.67 -46.30
CA SER A 1053 -1.97 -29.28 -47.72
C SER A 1053 -0.82 -28.33 -48.03
N TYR A 1054 -0.29 -28.33 -49.26
CA TYR A 1054 0.58 -27.25 -49.72
C TYR A 1054 -0.19 -26.19 -50.52
N LEU A 1055 0.20 -24.93 -50.36
CA LEU A 1055 -0.25 -23.80 -51.16
C LEU A 1055 0.71 -23.64 -52.35
N SER A 1056 0.22 -23.25 -53.54
CA SER A 1056 1.10 -23.03 -54.70
C SER A 1056 0.73 -21.80 -55.52
N ARG A 1057 1.63 -20.82 -55.56
CA ARG A 1057 1.53 -19.57 -56.32
C ARG A 1057 1.44 -19.78 -57.82
N TRP A 1058 2.03 -20.88 -58.33
CA TRP A 1058 1.91 -21.29 -59.74
C TRP A 1058 0.49 -21.76 -60.10
N HIS A 1059 -0.30 -22.14 -59.10
CA HIS A 1059 -1.61 -22.76 -59.24
C HIS A 1059 -2.62 -22.14 -58.26
N GLY A 1060 -2.77 -20.81 -58.33
CA GLY A 1060 -3.47 -19.96 -57.35
C GLY A 1060 -4.81 -20.47 -56.79
N ASN A 1061 -5.59 -21.17 -57.61
CA ASN A 1061 -6.95 -21.66 -57.31
C ASN A 1061 -7.05 -23.20 -57.27
N LEU A 1062 -5.94 -23.94 -57.17
CA LEU A 1062 -5.97 -25.40 -57.01
C LEU A 1062 -5.75 -25.77 -55.54
N ASN A 1063 -6.54 -26.75 -55.09
CA ASN A 1063 -6.37 -27.42 -53.80
C ASN A 1063 -5.40 -28.60 -53.94
N PHE A 1064 -4.66 -28.88 -52.86
CA PHE A 1064 -3.66 -29.95 -52.81
C PHE A 1064 -3.73 -30.83 -51.54
N GLY A 1065 -4.74 -30.67 -50.67
CA GLY A 1065 -4.98 -31.49 -49.46
C GLY A 1065 -5.53 -32.89 -49.75
N SER A 1066 -4.92 -33.56 -50.72
CA SER A 1066 -5.15 -34.96 -51.15
C SER A 1066 -3.96 -35.48 -51.96
N ARG A 1067 -2.79 -34.85 -51.78
CA ARG A 1067 -1.53 -35.19 -52.44
C ARG A 1067 -0.63 -35.83 -51.40
N ILE A 1068 -0.13 -37.03 -51.69
CA ILE A 1068 0.84 -37.82 -50.89
C ILE A 1068 2.16 -37.09 -50.52
N ASN A 1069 2.30 -35.82 -50.87
CA ASN A 1069 3.49 -35.01 -50.68
C ASN A 1069 3.14 -33.52 -50.46
N LEU A 1070 3.84 -32.90 -49.52
CA LEU A 1070 3.88 -31.47 -49.28
C LEU A 1070 5.09 -30.87 -50.05
N LEU A 1071 5.04 -29.59 -50.43
CA LEU A 1071 5.99 -28.91 -51.31
C LEU A 1071 6.37 -27.51 -50.79
N ASN A 1072 7.57 -27.37 -50.22
CA ASN A 1072 8.08 -26.06 -49.80
C ASN A 1072 8.96 -25.40 -50.87
N HIS A 1073 8.77 -24.11 -51.14
CA HIS A 1073 9.66 -23.31 -51.99
C HIS A 1073 9.63 -21.82 -51.60
N PRO A 1074 10.80 -21.17 -51.33
CA PRO A 1074 10.93 -19.84 -50.71
C PRO A 1074 10.01 -18.70 -51.18
N SER A 1075 9.58 -18.69 -52.44
CA SER A 1075 8.73 -17.64 -53.03
C SER A 1075 7.52 -18.14 -53.83
N HIS A 1076 7.19 -19.44 -53.74
CA HIS A 1076 6.17 -20.06 -54.60
C HIS A 1076 5.28 -21.13 -53.95
N CYS A 1077 5.74 -21.86 -52.94
CA CYS A 1077 4.93 -22.89 -52.28
C CYS A 1077 5.25 -22.91 -50.77
N ALA A 1078 4.22 -23.09 -49.94
CA ALA A 1078 4.33 -23.19 -48.49
C ALA A 1078 3.36 -24.27 -48.00
N ASP A 1079 3.72 -24.97 -46.94
CA ASP A 1079 2.95 -26.11 -46.44
C ASP A 1079 2.13 -25.70 -45.23
N LEU A 1080 0.89 -26.21 -45.12
CA LEU A 1080 0.03 -26.08 -43.95
C LEU A 1080 -0.13 -27.44 -43.29
N ILE A 1081 -0.11 -27.47 -41.97
CA ILE A 1081 -0.33 -28.67 -41.16
C ILE A 1081 -1.04 -28.33 -39.85
N ARG A 1082 -2.02 -29.15 -39.47
CA ARG A 1082 -2.73 -29.07 -38.18
C ARG A 1082 -2.86 -30.46 -37.59
N PHE A 1083 -2.60 -30.60 -36.29
CA PHE A 1083 -2.98 -31.77 -35.50
C PHE A 1083 -4.16 -31.39 -34.60
N SER A 1084 -5.14 -32.26 -34.39
CA SER A 1084 -6.06 -32.11 -33.26
C SER A 1084 -5.35 -32.64 -32.02
N VAL A 1085 -4.91 -31.73 -31.15
CA VAL A 1085 -4.10 -32.08 -29.99
C VAL A 1085 -4.96 -32.45 -28.79
N PHE A 1086 -5.95 -31.60 -28.51
CA PHE A 1086 -6.71 -31.64 -27.25
C PHE A 1086 -8.05 -32.36 -27.38
N THR A 1087 -8.59 -32.86 -26.27
CA THR A 1087 -9.79 -33.71 -26.23
C THR A 1087 -11.06 -33.07 -26.81
N ASP A 1088 -11.20 -31.76 -26.69
CA ASP A 1088 -12.25 -30.93 -27.31
C ASP A 1088 -12.11 -30.82 -28.84
N GLU A 1089 -10.89 -30.93 -29.37
CA GLU A 1089 -10.58 -31.00 -30.80
C GLU A 1089 -10.64 -32.42 -31.38
N GLY A 1090 -10.85 -33.43 -30.53
CA GLY A 1090 -10.77 -34.86 -30.88
C GLY A 1090 -9.35 -35.46 -30.85
N GLY A 1091 -8.40 -34.81 -30.16
CA GLY A 1091 -7.09 -35.36 -29.81
C GLY A 1091 -7.08 -36.09 -28.46
N PRO A 1092 -5.93 -36.65 -28.02
CA PRO A 1092 -5.83 -37.41 -26.78
C PRO A 1092 -5.40 -36.59 -25.55
N VAL A 1093 -4.86 -35.37 -25.70
CA VAL A 1093 -4.32 -34.58 -24.59
C VAL A 1093 -5.45 -33.83 -23.85
N PRO A 1094 -5.52 -33.84 -22.51
CA PRO A 1094 -6.47 -33.00 -21.77
C PRO A 1094 -6.23 -31.50 -22.00
N ARG A 1095 -7.29 -30.73 -22.23
CA ARG A 1095 -7.21 -29.25 -22.21
C ARG A 1095 -6.77 -28.80 -20.80
N GLY A 1096 -5.75 -27.94 -20.73
CA GLY A 1096 -5.15 -27.49 -19.46
C GLY A 1096 -4.01 -28.37 -18.94
N ALA A 1097 -3.61 -29.41 -19.67
CA ALA A 1097 -2.41 -30.19 -19.34
C ALA A 1097 -1.14 -29.32 -19.40
N GLN A 1098 -0.15 -29.65 -18.54
CA GLN A 1098 1.16 -29.00 -18.52
C GLN A 1098 2.09 -29.70 -19.52
N ILE A 1099 2.54 -28.97 -20.53
CA ILE A 1099 3.30 -29.49 -21.67
C ILE A 1099 4.80 -29.42 -21.35
N GLU A 1100 5.41 -30.57 -21.06
CA GLU A 1100 6.85 -30.69 -20.79
C GLU A 1100 7.67 -30.66 -22.08
N SER A 1101 7.14 -31.22 -23.18
CA SER A 1101 7.69 -31.04 -24.52
C SER A 1101 6.62 -31.23 -25.60
N ALA A 1102 6.77 -30.55 -26.74
CA ALA A 1102 5.98 -30.82 -27.94
C ALA A 1102 6.81 -30.63 -29.21
N VAL A 1103 6.98 -31.68 -30.02
CA VAL A 1103 7.85 -31.68 -31.21
C VAL A 1103 7.09 -32.12 -32.45
N VAL A 1104 6.95 -31.22 -33.44
CA VAL A 1104 6.45 -31.54 -34.78
C VAL A 1104 7.59 -32.06 -35.64
N SER A 1105 7.48 -33.30 -36.14
CA SER A 1105 8.45 -33.91 -37.06
C SER A 1105 7.88 -34.02 -38.48
N LEU A 1106 8.60 -33.48 -39.47
CA LEU A 1106 8.28 -33.57 -40.89
C LEU A 1106 9.37 -34.33 -41.65
N TYR A 1107 9.03 -35.45 -42.31
CA TYR A 1107 10.04 -36.23 -43.06
C TYR A 1107 10.29 -35.67 -44.47
N LYS A 1108 11.45 -35.05 -44.68
CA LYS A 1108 11.91 -34.52 -45.96
C LYS A 1108 12.54 -35.62 -46.80
N TYR A 1109 11.97 -35.94 -47.96
CA TYR A 1109 12.51 -36.94 -48.89
C TYR A 1109 13.29 -36.34 -50.08
N SER A 1110 13.37 -35.01 -50.20
CA SER A 1110 14.17 -34.32 -51.23
C SER A 1110 15.59 -33.99 -50.77
N SER A 1111 16.59 -34.29 -51.59
CA SER A 1111 18.01 -34.03 -51.26
C SER A 1111 18.42 -32.56 -51.45
N TYR A 1112 18.02 -31.70 -50.50
CA TYR A 1112 18.31 -30.26 -50.49
C TYR A 1112 18.36 -29.74 -49.04
N ASP A 1113 19.35 -28.89 -48.75
CA ASP A 1113 19.52 -28.15 -47.49
C ASP A 1113 18.53 -26.98 -47.36
N HIS A 1114 18.14 -26.65 -46.12
CA HIS A 1114 17.30 -25.48 -45.79
C HIS A 1114 17.28 -25.14 -44.30
N ARG A 1115 16.81 -23.93 -43.98
CA ARG A 1115 16.33 -23.49 -42.68
C ARG A 1115 14.87 -23.04 -42.81
N PHE A 1116 13.99 -23.60 -42.00
CA PHE A 1116 12.55 -23.35 -42.01
C PHE A 1116 12.09 -22.73 -40.68
N GLY A 1117 11.00 -21.98 -40.73
CA GLY A 1117 10.26 -21.53 -39.55
C GLY A 1117 8.86 -22.13 -39.57
N LEU A 1118 8.36 -22.56 -38.43
CA LEU A 1118 7.01 -23.08 -38.26
C LEU A 1118 6.13 -21.95 -37.67
N TYR A 1119 5.32 -21.31 -38.50
CA TYR A 1119 4.54 -20.12 -38.12
C TYR A 1119 3.11 -20.51 -37.76
N ARG A 1120 2.66 -20.18 -36.55
CA ARG A 1120 1.26 -20.37 -36.12
C ARG A 1120 0.28 -19.70 -37.08
N VAL A 1121 -0.76 -20.43 -37.47
CA VAL A 1121 -1.84 -19.93 -38.35
C VAL A 1121 -2.91 -19.27 -37.49
N LEU A 1122 -3.43 -18.12 -37.94
CA LEU A 1122 -4.39 -17.27 -37.20
C LEU A 1122 -5.82 -17.31 -37.78
N ARG A 1123 -6.06 -18.12 -38.81
CA ARG A 1123 -7.34 -18.27 -39.52
C ARG A 1123 -7.63 -19.75 -39.79
N ASP A 1124 -8.86 -20.22 -39.55
CA ASP A 1124 -9.23 -21.60 -39.91
C ASP A 1124 -9.08 -21.84 -41.41
N TRP A 1125 -8.68 -23.05 -41.77
CA TRP A 1125 -8.53 -23.46 -43.15
C TRP A 1125 -9.07 -24.89 -43.34
N GLN A 1126 -9.75 -25.07 -44.46
CA GLN A 1126 -10.42 -26.31 -44.77
C GLN A 1126 -9.61 -27.05 -45.83
N GLU A 1127 -9.00 -28.16 -45.44
CA GLU A 1127 -8.15 -29.02 -46.26
C GLU A 1127 -8.70 -29.32 -47.67
N THR A 1128 -10.01 -29.48 -47.83
CA THR A 1128 -10.67 -29.77 -49.11
C THR A 1128 -10.98 -28.52 -49.96
N GLY A 1129 -10.88 -27.33 -49.38
CA GLY A 1129 -11.18 -26.04 -50.03
C GLY A 1129 -10.01 -25.06 -50.09
N VAL A 1130 -8.94 -25.30 -49.33
CA VAL A 1130 -7.77 -24.42 -49.22
C VAL A 1130 -6.99 -24.34 -50.53
N THR A 1131 -6.57 -23.14 -50.91
CA THR A 1131 -5.78 -22.83 -52.10
C THR A 1131 -4.80 -21.70 -51.77
N TRP A 1132 -3.93 -21.32 -52.71
CA TRP A 1132 -3.04 -20.17 -52.50
C TRP A 1132 -3.81 -18.85 -52.32
N ASN A 1133 -4.98 -18.68 -52.94
CA ASN A 1133 -5.79 -17.47 -52.78
C ASN A 1133 -6.78 -17.54 -51.60
N ASN A 1134 -7.23 -18.74 -51.20
CA ASN A 1134 -8.34 -18.92 -50.27
C ASN A 1134 -8.00 -19.90 -49.12
N ALA A 1135 -8.40 -19.58 -47.89
CA ALA A 1135 -8.30 -20.45 -46.72
C ALA A 1135 -9.33 -21.59 -46.74
N SER A 1136 -10.50 -21.34 -47.34
CA SER A 1136 -11.59 -22.32 -47.48
C SER A 1136 -12.27 -22.18 -48.84
N ALA A 1137 -13.30 -22.98 -49.10
CA ALA A 1137 -14.11 -22.85 -50.32
C ALA A 1137 -14.88 -21.51 -50.43
N THR A 1138 -15.01 -20.77 -49.32
CA THR A 1138 -15.78 -19.52 -49.22
C THR A 1138 -15.00 -18.30 -48.76
N GLU A 1139 -13.75 -18.46 -48.29
CA GLU A 1139 -12.99 -17.40 -47.60
C GLU A 1139 -11.59 -17.21 -48.19
N ALA A 1140 -11.23 -15.95 -48.49
CA ALA A 1140 -9.91 -15.56 -48.95
C ALA A 1140 -8.89 -15.49 -47.81
N TRP A 1141 -7.61 -15.75 -48.09
CA TRP A 1141 -6.53 -15.32 -47.19
C TRP A 1141 -6.46 -13.77 -47.19
N SER A 1142 -6.00 -13.15 -46.09
CA SER A 1142 -5.75 -11.70 -46.08
C SER A 1142 -4.61 -11.32 -47.02
N SER A 1143 -3.62 -12.21 -47.17
CA SER A 1143 -2.59 -12.14 -48.20
C SER A 1143 -2.36 -13.52 -48.85
N PRO A 1144 -2.51 -13.66 -50.19
CA PRO A 1144 -2.39 -14.94 -50.89
C PRO A 1144 -1.08 -15.68 -50.61
N GLY A 1145 -1.19 -16.95 -50.20
CA GLY A 1145 -0.11 -17.78 -49.66
C GLY A 1145 -0.13 -17.91 -48.13
N ALA A 1146 -1.19 -17.44 -47.46
CA ALA A 1146 -1.23 -17.22 -46.01
C ALA A 1146 -0.02 -16.37 -45.56
N GLU A 1147 0.19 -15.24 -46.24
CA GLU A 1147 1.31 -14.31 -45.99
C GLU A 1147 0.89 -13.10 -45.11
N GLY A 1148 -0.34 -13.12 -44.58
CA GLY A 1148 -0.87 -12.05 -43.75
C GLY A 1148 -0.31 -12.10 -42.33
N ILE A 1149 0.80 -11.41 -42.08
CA ILE A 1149 1.32 -11.25 -40.71
C ILE A 1149 0.24 -10.58 -39.83
N GLY A 1150 -0.07 -11.17 -38.68
CA GLY A 1150 -1.11 -10.74 -37.75
C GLY A 1150 -2.56 -10.97 -38.21
N SER A 1151 -2.79 -11.69 -39.32
CA SER A 1151 -4.15 -11.90 -39.88
C SER A 1151 -4.38 -13.21 -40.65
N ASP A 1152 -3.32 -13.92 -41.02
CA ASP A 1152 -3.29 -15.30 -41.52
C ASP A 1152 -2.24 -16.12 -40.75
N ILE A 1153 -1.10 -15.52 -40.37
CA ILE A 1153 -0.01 -16.12 -39.59
C ILE A 1153 0.60 -15.11 -38.59
N ILE A 1154 1.31 -15.58 -37.58
CA ILE A 1154 2.15 -14.75 -36.70
C ILE A 1154 3.43 -14.23 -37.38
N SER A 1155 4.09 -13.22 -36.78
CA SER A 1155 5.29 -12.55 -37.32
C SER A 1155 6.60 -13.33 -37.13
N THR A 1156 6.72 -14.01 -36.00
CA THR A 1156 7.86 -14.83 -35.58
C THR A 1156 7.43 -16.30 -35.68
N PRO A 1157 8.26 -17.25 -36.13
CA PRO A 1157 7.88 -18.65 -36.06
C PRO A 1157 7.89 -19.15 -34.61
N ASP A 1158 6.99 -20.08 -34.28
CA ASP A 1158 6.99 -20.79 -32.98
C ASP A 1158 8.25 -21.66 -32.83
N ALA A 1159 8.79 -22.13 -33.97
CA ALA A 1159 9.91 -23.06 -34.02
C ALA A 1159 10.78 -22.84 -35.26
N GLU A 1160 12.10 -22.96 -35.16
CA GLU A 1160 13.02 -22.89 -36.31
C GLU A 1160 13.90 -24.13 -36.42
N ALA A 1161 13.87 -24.81 -37.56
CA ALA A 1161 14.63 -26.04 -37.79
C ALA A 1161 15.50 -25.96 -39.06
N SER A 1162 16.65 -26.64 -39.02
CA SER A 1162 17.58 -26.72 -40.15
C SER A 1162 17.76 -28.16 -40.62
N THR A 1163 18.00 -28.34 -41.91
CA THR A 1163 18.17 -29.65 -42.54
C THR A 1163 19.34 -29.63 -43.52
N ASP A 1164 20.08 -30.75 -43.60
CA ASP A 1164 21.24 -30.89 -44.47
C ASP A 1164 20.83 -31.24 -45.92
N TRP A 1165 21.80 -31.64 -46.76
CA TRP A 1165 21.52 -32.10 -48.11
C TRP A 1165 20.76 -33.46 -48.17
N SER A 1166 20.74 -34.23 -47.09
CA SER A 1166 20.20 -35.60 -47.07
C SER A 1166 18.68 -35.64 -46.87
N PRO A 1167 17.99 -36.73 -47.27
CA PRO A 1167 16.66 -37.06 -46.76
C PRO A 1167 16.70 -37.37 -45.25
N GLY A 1168 15.66 -36.99 -44.51
CA GLY A 1168 15.57 -37.21 -43.07
C GLY A 1168 14.40 -36.48 -42.41
N TRP A 1169 14.25 -36.66 -41.10
CA TRP A 1169 13.32 -35.85 -40.30
C TRP A 1169 13.81 -34.40 -40.18
N VAL A 1170 12.86 -33.49 -40.02
CA VAL A 1170 13.06 -32.10 -39.64
C VAL A 1170 12.13 -31.85 -38.46
N ASP A 1171 12.72 -31.66 -37.30
CA ASP A 1171 12.03 -31.62 -36.01
C ASP A 1171 11.94 -30.17 -35.52
N PHE A 1172 10.74 -29.77 -35.09
CA PHE A 1172 10.39 -28.42 -34.66
C PHE A 1172 9.84 -28.47 -33.23
N ASP A 1173 10.59 -27.92 -32.28
CA ASP A 1173 10.13 -27.75 -30.91
C ASP A 1173 9.08 -26.62 -30.85
N VAL A 1174 7.85 -26.99 -30.52
CA VAL A 1174 6.67 -26.11 -30.42
C VAL A 1174 6.10 -26.13 -28.99
N THR A 1175 6.90 -26.50 -27.98
CA THR A 1175 6.47 -26.68 -26.59
C THR A 1175 5.68 -25.47 -26.07
N GLU A 1176 6.23 -24.26 -26.20
CA GLU A 1176 5.56 -23.01 -25.80
C GLU A 1176 4.24 -22.78 -26.55
N ALA A 1177 4.20 -23.05 -27.85
CA ALA A 1177 3.00 -22.84 -28.67
C ALA A 1177 1.89 -23.86 -28.35
N VAL A 1178 2.25 -25.10 -28.01
CA VAL A 1178 1.29 -26.13 -27.58
C VAL A 1178 0.84 -25.89 -26.14
N GLN A 1179 1.68 -25.33 -25.26
CA GLN A 1179 1.25 -24.85 -23.93
C GLN A 1179 0.29 -23.66 -24.03
N ALA A 1180 0.61 -22.65 -24.86
CA ALA A 1180 -0.26 -21.50 -25.09
C ALA A 1180 -1.63 -21.96 -25.63
N ILE A 1181 -1.64 -22.93 -26.55
CA ILE A 1181 -2.85 -23.58 -27.02
C ILE A 1181 -3.54 -24.32 -25.85
N SER A 1182 -2.85 -25.13 -25.05
CA SER A 1182 -3.41 -25.82 -23.87
C SER A 1182 -4.19 -24.85 -22.96
N ASN A 1183 -3.60 -23.68 -22.71
CA ASN A 1183 -4.11 -22.60 -21.86
C ASN A 1183 -5.29 -21.81 -22.48
N GLY A 1184 -5.54 -21.93 -23.79
CA GLY A 1184 -6.72 -21.34 -24.43
C GLY A 1184 -6.55 -20.83 -25.87
N ASP A 1185 -5.32 -20.71 -26.40
CA ASP A 1185 -5.13 -20.24 -27.78
C ASP A 1185 -5.74 -21.20 -28.82
N VAL A 1186 -6.34 -20.62 -29.87
CA VAL A 1186 -7.08 -21.40 -30.88
C VAL A 1186 -6.14 -22.13 -31.85
N ASN A 1187 -6.19 -23.45 -31.85
CA ASN A 1187 -5.40 -24.29 -32.74
C ASN A 1187 -5.95 -24.30 -34.18
N TYR A 1188 -5.35 -23.51 -35.07
CA TYR A 1188 -5.47 -23.65 -36.53
C TYR A 1188 -4.27 -24.36 -37.18
N GLY A 1189 -3.31 -24.82 -36.37
CA GLY A 1189 -2.05 -25.41 -36.82
C GLY A 1189 -1.04 -24.39 -37.32
N TRP A 1190 -0.16 -24.82 -38.22
CA TRP A 1190 1.05 -24.12 -38.61
C TRP A 1190 1.27 -24.07 -40.12
N LYS A 1191 2.01 -23.04 -40.54
CA LYS A 1191 2.57 -22.86 -41.88
C LYS A 1191 4.09 -23.07 -41.85
N LEU A 1192 4.60 -23.95 -42.70
CA LEU A 1192 6.03 -24.13 -42.91
C LEU A 1192 6.58 -23.02 -43.81
N GLY A 1193 7.17 -22.00 -43.20
CA GLY A 1193 7.87 -20.90 -43.86
C GLY A 1193 9.33 -21.23 -44.16
N SER A 1194 9.91 -20.51 -45.13
CA SER A 1194 11.29 -20.67 -45.57
C SER A 1194 12.14 -19.47 -45.14
N ILE A 1195 13.19 -19.70 -44.35
CA ILE A 1195 14.06 -18.65 -43.83
C ILE A 1195 15.31 -18.49 -44.72
N SER A 1196 16.07 -19.56 -44.93
CA SER A 1196 17.31 -19.53 -45.72
C SER A 1196 17.68 -20.92 -46.26
N GLY A 1197 18.61 -20.98 -47.22
CA GLY A 1197 19.00 -22.21 -47.91
C GLY A 1197 18.88 -22.09 -49.42
N ASN A 1198 18.86 -23.22 -50.13
CA ASN A 1198 18.79 -23.23 -51.59
C ASN A 1198 17.34 -23.05 -52.13
N ASN A 1199 17.22 -22.48 -53.34
CA ASN A 1199 15.92 -22.22 -54.00
C ASN A 1199 15.31 -23.44 -54.72
N ASN A 1200 15.63 -24.68 -54.32
CA ASN A 1200 14.97 -25.87 -54.86
C ASN A 1200 13.75 -26.26 -54.02
N ILE A 1201 12.74 -26.86 -54.68
CA ILE A 1201 11.53 -27.35 -54.03
C ILE A 1201 11.90 -28.48 -53.05
N LYS A 1202 11.61 -28.26 -51.76
CA LYS A 1202 11.71 -29.27 -50.71
C LYS A 1202 10.43 -30.10 -50.73
N ARG A 1203 10.55 -31.40 -50.47
CA ARG A 1203 9.40 -32.32 -50.47
C ARG A 1203 9.34 -33.10 -49.17
N PHE A 1204 8.18 -33.07 -48.55
CA PHE A 1204 7.85 -33.85 -47.37
C PHE A 1204 6.70 -34.81 -47.70
N TYR A 1205 6.56 -35.89 -46.95
CA TYR A 1205 5.36 -36.72 -47.06
C TYR A 1205 4.15 -36.02 -46.42
N SER A 1206 2.96 -36.24 -46.97
CA SER A 1206 1.69 -35.84 -46.36
C SER A 1206 1.08 -37.01 -45.57
N LYS A 1207 -0.04 -36.76 -44.89
CA LYS A 1207 -0.84 -37.79 -44.23
C LYS A 1207 -1.44 -38.84 -45.19
N GLU A 1208 -1.56 -38.57 -46.50
CA GLU A 1208 -2.02 -39.56 -47.51
C GLU A 1208 -0.90 -40.53 -47.93
N TYR A 1209 0.33 -40.39 -47.44
CA TYR A 1209 1.41 -41.30 -47.85
C TYR A 1209 1.23 -42.70 -47.23
N ASP A 1210 0.61 -43.61 -47.99
CA ASP A 1210 0.29 -44.99 -47.57
C ASP A 1210 1.45 -45.99 -47.69
N GLU A 1211 2.51 -45.71 -48.47
CA GLU A 1211 3.60 -46.68 -48.70
C GLU A 1211 4.46 -46.92 -47.46
N ALA A 1212 4.64 -45.89 -46.61
CA ALA A 1212 5.27 -46.01 -45.29
C ALA A 1212 4.66 -44.99 -44.31
N PRO A 1213 3.53 -45.32 -43.65
CA PRO A 1213 2.81 -44.40 -42.76
C PRO A 1213 3.64 -43.82 -41.61
N ALA A 1214 4.68 -44.54 -41.15
CA ALA A 1214 5.60 -44.06 -40.12
C ALA A 1214 6.44 -42.82 -40.56
N LEU A 1215 6.47 -42.48 -41.85
CA LEU A 1215 7.11 -41.28 -42.40
C LEU A 1215 6.14 -40.10 -42.61
N ARG A 1216 4.86 -40.25 -42.22
CA ARG A 1216 3.88 -39.15 -42.20
C ARG A 1216 4.29 -38.06 -41.20
N PRO A 1217 3.81 -36.83 -41.35
CA PRO A 1217 3.92 -35.83 -40.30
C PRO A 1217 3.41 -36.35 -38.96
N LYS A 1218 4.16 -36.08 -37.89
CA LYS A 1218 3.79 -36.43 -36.51
C LYS A 1218 4.03 -35.27 -35.56
N LEU A 1219 3.32 -35.26 -34.44
CA LEU A 1219 3.60 -34.39 -33.30
C LEU A 1219 3.72 -35.29 -32.06
N ILE A 1220 4.88 -35.32 -31.42
CA ILE A 1220 5.09 -36.01 -30.13
C ILE A 1220 4.91 -34.98 -29.03
N ILE A 1221 4.15 -35.32 -27.99
CA ILE A 1221 3.89 -34.44 -26.84
C ILE A 1221 4.15 -35.22 -25.56
N THR A 1222 4.90 -34.61 -24.64
CA THR A 1222 5.09 -35.06 -23.26
C THR A 1222 4.36 -34.09 -22.34
N TYR A 1223 3.49 -34.58 -21.46
CA TYR A 1223 2.68 -33.71 -20.58
C TYR A 1223 2.38 -34.33 -19.21
N ARG A 1224 1.96 -33.49 -18.27
CA ARG A 1224 1.33 -33.85 -16.99
C ARG A 1224 -0.15 -33.45 -17.00
#